data_AF-M5R8N2-F1
#
_entry.id   AF-M5R8N2-F1
#
_cell.length_a   1.000
_cell.length_b   1.000
_cell.length_c   1.000
_cell.angle_alpha   90.00
_cell.angle_beta   90.00
_cell.angle_gamma   90.00
#
_symmetry.space_group_name_H-M   'P 1'
#
loop_
_entity.id
_entity.type
_entity.pdbx_description
1 polymer ?
#
loop_
_entity_poly.entity_id
_entity_poly.type
_entity_poly.pdbx_seq_one_letter_code
_entity_poly.pdbx_strand_id
1 'polypeptide(L)'
;MSHPARDSIYQAIASIRLIDPHTHINPHSPASRTLADLLGYHYYTELAHSSGMPKHEIEEPGISPHELVGRLVHNLGPIENTSQYRWLVEICKKFFGFESDRIDTSNWESVYDTAERSMASAQWSQTVLDQSNVEAVFLTNDFDDALSGFDTNTYIPCLRTDDLVFKLHEREVRERLERCSGVTLTSSLGSLRSAIRQRFEHFTENGARACAISLPPWFEPTMVNEGRATNALGAVLRHGESVDAAHLAALSRAVFWMLAELCDEFKLPFDLMIGVNRGVYAEGVFQGQDLYDSRVSLIQYRELFNTFPEVKFPVSVLASVTNQELVSYAWIFPNVITNGHWWYSNTPSFIHRDAAGRLEAVPQTKQIGYYSDAYKLEFVWPKFDMYRNILANILAEHFVGFNGWSEEQAIELGYKVLRGNVEEIFPSRASETAVAEETSASTPQPSDDLGAIGVAGAAAAASSAALTGEAIGFVEVDSDPIALDDEADSPQTDLDASATGDADALETIPMDDMQEVVDELDPLPSEDELGAVEIADVELVDHSTERQAVDAEVIQSEADPEPLDVGDLFGDDDAGIGEEAADGATAQSGDPYATVSDESLLGDTDVSIDSPSESTEINPLRGEESFSLDEDSLRVQPDPLTGELTFPTADGPANEDSQTDRTASDDETLDQLGIGFVEEDNEEQVRFEATSEIEDPEEPKR
;
A
#
# COMPACT_ATOMS: atom_id res chain seq x y z
N MET A 1 -7.53 -29.46 6.89
CA MET A 1 -7.73 -29.95 5.50
C MET A 1 -8.23 -28.75 4.70
N SER A 2 -7.74 -28.52 3.48
CA SER A 2 -8.24 -27.41 2.65
C SER A 2 -9.71 -27.63 2.31
N HIS A 3 -10.49 -26.55 2.27
CA HIS A 3 -11.89 -26.62 1.87
C HIS A 3 -12.03 -27.23 0.45
N PRO A 4 -12.99 -28.13 0.17
CA PRO A 4 -13.09 -28.81 -1.13
C PRO A 4 -13.21 -27.86 -2.33
N ALA A 5 -13.88 -26.71 -2.16
CA ALA A 5 -14.05 -25.69 -3.19
C ALA A 5 -12.75 -24.91 -3.53
N ARG A 6 -11.69 -25.08 -2.75
CA ARG A 6 -10.47 -24.27 -2.89
C ARG A 6 -9.79 -24.44 -4.23
N ASP A 7 -9.72 -25.68 -4.73
CA ASP A 7 -9.05 -25.97 -6.00
C ASP A 7 -9.88 -25.52 -7.20
N SER A 8 -11.21 -25.69 -7.17
CA SER A 8 -12.09 -25.19 -8.24
C SER A 8 -12.05 -23.66 -8.32
N ILE A 9 -12.11 -22.97 -7.17
CA ILE A 9 -11.97 -21.50 -7.10
C ILE A 9 -10.59 -21.07 -7.63
N TYR A 10 -9.51 -21.71 -7.18
CA TYR A 10 -8.15 -21.38 -7.66
C TYR A 10 -8.04 -21.52 -9.18
N GLN A 11 -8.52 -22.62 -9.76
CA GLN A 11 -8.47 -22.83 -11.21
C GLN A 11 -9.27 -21.77 -11.97
N ALA A 12 -10.45 -21.40 -11.46
CA ALA A 12 -11.28 -20.36 -12.06
C ALA A 12 -10.57 -19.00 -12.03
N ILE A 13 -10.03 -18.58 -10.88
CA ILE A 13 -9.35 -17.27 -10.77
C ILE A 13 -7.99 -17.24 -11.47
N ALA A 14 -7.30 -18.38 -11.58
CA ALA A 14 -6.05 -18.48 -12.35
C ALA A 14 -6.28 -18.35 -13.87
N SER A 15 -7.49 -18.66 -14.35
CA SER A 15 -7.86 -18.49 -15.76
C SER A 15 -8.15 -17.03 -16.14
N ILE A 16 -8.30 -16.13 -15.15
CA ILE A 16 -8.56 -14.71 -15.38
C ILE A 16 -7.32 -14.08 -16.01
N ARG A 17 -7.49 -13.51 -17.20
CA ARG A 17 -6.46 -12.69 -17.82
C ARG A 17 -6.37 -11.36 -17.08
N LEU A 18 -5.19 -11.02 -16.55
CA LEU A 18 -5.02 -9.90 -15.64
C LEU A 18 -4.62 -8.60 -16.37
N ILE A 19 -4.93 -7.47 -15.76
CA ILE A 19 -4.23 -6.20 -15.97
C ILE A 19 -3.52 -5.91 -14.67
N ASP A 20 -2.19 -5.80 -14.68
CA ASP A 20 -1.41 -5.47 -13.49
C ASP A 20 -1.45 -3.95 -13.27
N PRO A 21 -2.11 -3.43 -12.21
CA PRO A 21 -2.37 -2.01 -12.07
C PRO A 21 -1.17 -1.22 -11.52
N HIS A 22 -0.05 -1.87 -11.17
CA HIS A 22 1.16 -1.15 -10.72
C HIS A 22 2.45 -1.97 -10.91
N THR A 23 3.38 -1.46 -11.72
CA THR A 23 4.73 -2.02 -11.92
C THR A 23 5.79 -0.94 -12.12
N HIS A 24 7.06 -1.35 -12.09
CA HIS A 24 8.23 -0.55 -12.46
C HIS A 24 8.92 -1.10 -13.71
N ILE A 25 8.16 -1.74 -14.60
CA ILE A 25 8.68 -2.30 -15.84
C ILE A 25 9.19 -1.17 -16.75
N ASN A 26 10.40 -1.34 -17.29
CA ASN A 26 10.87 -0.50 -18.39
C ASN A 26 10.29 -1.04 -19.71
N PRO A 27 9.42 -0.32 -20.41
CA PRO A 27 8.74 -0.83 -21.62
C PRO A 27 9.68 -1.11 -22.79
N HIS A 28 10.91 -0.56 -22.78
CA HIS A 28 11.94 -0.83 -23.78
C HIS A 28 12.81 -2.05 -23.47
N SER A 29 12.78 -2.54 -22.22
CA SER A 29 13.44 -3.77 -21.80
C SER A 29 12.60 -4.49 -20.74
N PRO A 30 11.37 -4.91 -21.08
CA PRO A 30 10.37 -5.26 -20.07
C PRO A 30 10.61 -6.65 -19.46
N ALA A 31 11.18 -7.57 -20.23
CA ALA A 31 11.60 -8.88 -19.75
C ALA A 31 13.09 -8.90 -19.41
N SER A 32 13.50 -9.97 -18.74
CA SER A 32 14.89 -10.24 -18.39
C SER A 32 15.69 -10.66 -19.63
N ARG A 33 17.01 -10.44 -19.62
CA ARG A 33 17.96 -10.87 -20.65
C ARG A 33 18.86 -11.99 -20.16
N THR A 34 19.16 -12.01 -18.87
CA THR A 34 19.94 -13.06 -18.20
C THR A 34 19.35 -13.39 -16.84
N LEU A 35 19.76 -14.50 -16.24
CA LEU A 35 19.36 -14.86 -14.88
C LEU A 35 19.81 -13.81 -13.84
N ALA A 36 20.80 -12.97 -14.16
CA ALA A 36 21.23 -11.87 -13.30
C ALA A 36 20.19 -10.74 -13.20
N ASP A 37 19.32 -10.54 -14.21
CA ASP A 37 18.22 -9.57 -14.10
C ASP A 37 17.14 -10.03 -13.10
N LEU A 38 17.11 -11.34 -12.80
CA LEU A 38 16.21 -11.94 -11.82
C LEU A 38 16.89 -12.03 -10.47
N LEU A 39 18.04 -12.72 -10.39
CA LEU A 39 18.74 -12.99 -9.14
C LEU A 39 19.51 -11.77 -8.61
N GLY A 40 19.95 -10.87 -9.48
CA GLY A 40 20.59 -9.60 -9.11
C GLY A 40 19.59 -8.51 -8.71
N TYR A 41 18.29 -8.81 -8.71
CA TYR A 41 17.26 -7.90 -8.24
C TYR A 41 17.25 -7.82 -6.70
N HIS A 42 16.83 -6.68 -6.15
CA HIS A 42 17.03 -6.34 -4.74
C HIS A 42 16.40 -7.35 -3.77
N TYR A 43 15.30 -8.02 -4.13
CA TYR A 43 14.70 -9.08 -3.32
C TYR A 43 15.66 -10.20 -2.92
N TYR A 44 16.68 -10.46 -3.74
CA TYR A 44 17.67 -11.50 -3.48
C TYR A 44 18.98 -10.93 -2.98
N THR A 45 19.44 -9.80 -3.55
CA THR A 45 20.70 -9.19 -3.12
C THR A 45 20.59 -8.62 -1.71
N GLU A 46 19.45 -8.06 -1.32
CA GLU A 46 19.22 -7.56 0.04
C GLU A 46 19.18 -8.71 1.06
N LEU A 47 18.56 -9.84 0.71
CA LEU A 47 18.48 -11.02 1.58
C LEU A 47 19.82 -11.76 1.66
N ALA A 48 20.54 -11.87 0.54
CA ALA A 48 21.90 -12.42 0.52
C ALA A 48 22.82 -11.55 1.39
N HIS A 49 22.73 -10.23 1.27
CA HIS A 49 23.47 -9.30 2.09
C HIS A 49 23.10 -9.40 3.58
N SER A 50 21.81 -9.40 3.89
CA SER A 50 21.26 -9.56 5.24
C SER A 50 21.68 -10.86 5.92
N SER A 51 21.85 -11.94 5.14
CA SER A 51 22.33 -13.24 5.62
C SER A 51 23.86 -13.37 5.72
N GLY A 52 24.59 -12.29 5.46
CA GLY A 52 26.04 -12.19 5.74
C GLY A 52 26.94 -12.02 4.51
N MET A 53 26.40 -11.99 3.28
CA MET A 53 27.20 -11.75 2.09
C MET A 53 27.63 -10.27 2.00
N PRO A 54 28.92 -9.92 1.86
CA PRO A 54 29.33 -8.52 1.80
C PRO A 54 28.81 -7.80 0.54
N LYS A 55 28.34 -6.55 0.70
CA LYS A 55 27.87 -5.71 -0.42
C LYS A 55 28.87 -5.61 -1.56
N HIS A 56 30.16 -5.47 -1.24
CA HIS A 56 31.22 -5.34 -2.26
C HIS A 56 31.42 -6.62 -3.10
N GLU A 57 30.99 -7.79 -2.62
CA GLU A 57 31.01 -9.02 -3.42
C GLU A 57 29.82 -9.11 -4.38
N ILE A 58 28.70 -8.50 -4.02
CA ILE A 58 27.48 -8.44 -4.84
C ILE A 58 27.60 -7.34 -5.90
N GLU A 59 28.10 -6.17 -5.51
CA GLU A 59 28.11 -4.95 -6.34
C GLU A 59 29.52 -4.61 -6.87
N GLU A 60 30.37 -5.62 -7.05
CA GLU A 60 31.72 -5.40 -7.57
C GLU A 60 31.67 -4.71 -8.96
N PRO A 61 32.32 -3.55 -9.14
CA PRO A 61 32.30 -2.85 -10.41
C PRO A 61 32.86 -3.71 -11.56
N GLY A 62 32.06 -3.90 -12.61
CA GLY A 62 32.47 -4.66 -13.79
C GLY A 62 32.31 -6.19 -13.66
N ILE A 63 31.69 -6.69 -12.58
CA ILE A 63 31.31 -8.09 -12.45
C ILE A 63 30.42 -8.53 -13.63
N SER A 64 30.69 -9.72 -14.18
CA SER A 64 29.85 -10.27 -15.25
C SER A 64 28.52 -10.79 -14.71
N PRO A 65 27.43 -10.79 -15.50
CA PRO A 65 26.14 -11.36 -15.08
C PRO A 65 26.25 -12.81 -14.59
N HIS A 66 27.05 -13.64 -15.27
CA HIS A 66 27.29 -15.03 -14.88
C HIS A 66 28.00 -15.15 -13.53
N GLU A 67 29.05 -14.34 -13.32
CA GLU A 67 29.79 -14.31 -12.06
C GLU A 67 28.92 -13.83 -10.90
N LEU A 68 28.11 -12.78 -11.10
CA LEU A 68 27.15 -12.31 -10.10
C LEU A 68 26.19 -13.42 -9.66
N VAL A 69 25.59 -14.12 -10.62
CA VAL A 69 24.69 -15.25 -10.31
C VAL A 69 25.45 -16.34 -9.56
N GLY A 70 26.66 -16.69 -10.01
CA GLY A 70 27.50 -17.67 -9.34
C GLY A 70 27.74 -17.33 -7.87
N ARG A 71 28.11 -16.08 -7.57
CA ARG A 71 28.32 -15.62 -6.18
C ARG A 71 27.05 -15.68 -5.35
N LEU A 72 25.93 -15.22 -5.89
CA LEU A 72 24.64 -15.24 -5.19
C LEU A 72 24.17 -16.66 -4.90
N VAL A 73 24.33 -17.60 -5.85
CA VAL A 73 23.96 -19.02 -5.68
C VAL A 73 24.69 -19.67 -4.50
N HIS A 74 25.97 -19.33 -4.29
CA HIS A 74 26.73 -19.84 -3.15
C HIS A 74 26.16 -19.37 -1.79
N ASN A 75 25.34 -18.32 -1.78
CA ASN A 75 24.70 -17.77 -0.59
C ASN A 75 23.16 -17.85 -0.63
N LEU A 76 22.57 -18.74 -1.45
CA LEU A 76 21.11 -18.93 -1.45
C LEU A 76 20.61 -19.77 -0.26
N GLY A 77 21.46 -20.63 0.31
CA GLY A 77 21.10 -21.53 1.41
C GLY A 77 20.37 -20.86 2.59
N PRO A 78 20.86 -19.71 3.09
CA PRO A 78 20.21 -18.98 4.19
C PRO A 78 18.82 -18.42 3.89
N ILE A 79 18.42 -18.30 2.61
CA ILE A 79 17.17 -17.62 2.22
C ILE A 79 16.12 -18.57 1.64
N GLU A 80 16.38 -19.88 1.62
CA GLU A 80 15.49 -20.90 1.03
C GLU A 80 14.09 -20.95 1.66
N ASN A 81 13.96 -20.51 2.91
CA ASN A 81 12.69 -20.45 3.64
C ASN A 81 11.79 -19.27 3.23
N THR A 82 12.31 -18.32 2.45
CA THR A 82 11.63 -17.05 2.16
C THR A 82 10.63 -17.15 1.01
N SER A 83 9.64 -16.25 0.99
CA SER A 83 8.68 -16.18 -0.14
C SER A 83 9.37 -15.76 -1.44
N GLN A 84 10.39 -14.91 -1.32
CA GLN A 84 11.22 -14.42 -2.41
C GLN A 84 11.95 -15.57 -3.12
N TYR A 85 12.60 -16.46 -2.35
CA TYR A 85 13.24 -17.65 -2.90
C TYR A 85 12.23 -18.55 -3.63
N ARG A 86 11.04 -18.75 -3.05
CA ARG A 86 9.97 -19.49 -3.73
C ARG A 86 9.60 -18.85 -5.06
N TRP A 87 9.49 -17.52 -5.15
CA TRP A 87 9.22 -16.85 -6.43
C TRP A 87 10.30 -17.15 -7.48
N LEU A 88 11.58 -17.19 -7.09
CA LEU A 88 12.69 -17.50 -8.00
C LEU A 88 12.57 -18.91 -8.57
N VAL A 89 12.35 -19.89 -7.70
CA VAL A 89 12.21 -21.30 -8.10
C VAL A 89 11.01 -21.46 -9.04
N GLU A 90 9.89 -20.83 -8.70
CA GLU A 90 8.67 -20.87 -9.52
C GLU A 90 8.86 -20.18 -10.89
N ILE A 91 9.62 -19.09 -10.97
CA ILE A 91 10.05 -18.49 -12.25
C ILE A 91 10.85 -19.51 -13.06
N CYS A 92 11.84 -20.14 -12.45
CA CYS A 92 12.72 -21.08 -13.14
C CYS A 92 11.94 -22.30 -13.66
N LYS A 93 10.98 -22.81 -12.87
CA LYS A 93 10.08 -23.90 -13.28
C LYS A 93 9.19 -23.47 -14.45
N LYS A 94 8.50 -22.34 -14.29
CA LYS A 94 7.50 -21.82 -15.25
C LYS A 94 8.12 -21.51 -16.61
N PHE A 95 9.23 -20.79 -16.60
CA PHE A 95 9.76 -20.14 -17.80
C PHE A 95 10.99 -20.85 -18.38
N PHE A 96 11.74 -21.60 -17.57
CA PHE A 96 13.00 -22.23 -17.99
C PHE A 96 12.98 -23.76 -17.89
N GLY A 97 11.84 -24.36 -17.53
CA GLY A 97 11.68 -25.82 -17.45
C GLY A 97 12.54 -26.46 -16.35
N PHE A 98 12.85 -25.72 -15.29
CA PHE A 98 13.56 -26.26 -14.14
C PHE A 98 12.70 -27.31 -13.43
N GLU A 99 13.23 -28.51 -13.18
CA GLU A 99 12.46 -29.61 -12.57
C GLU A 99 12.72 -29.78 -11.07
N SER A 100 13.80 -29.17 -10.55
CA SER A 100 14.16 -29.24 -9.13
C SER A 100 13.40 -28.21 -8.31
N ASP A 101 13.29 -28.45 -7.01
CA ASP A 101 12.72 -27.52 -6.04
C ASP A 101 13.76 -26.58 -5.42
N ARG A 102 15.04 -26.76 -5.78
CA ARG A 102 16.16 -26.04 -5.18
C ARG A 102 17.24 -25.71 -6.21
N ILE A 103 17.65 -24.44 -6.23
CA ILE A 103 18.81 -23.95 -6.98
C ILE A 103 20.05 -24.01 -6.07
N ASP A 104 21.10 -24.68 -6.51
CA ASP A 104 22.35 -24.84 -5.77
C ASP A 104 23.58 -24.90 -6.70
N THR A 105 24.76 -25.07 -6.12
CA THR A 105 26.04 -25.10 -6.86
C THR A 105 26.15 -26.24 -7.88
N SER A 106 25.30 -27.28 -7.79
CA SER A 106 25.32 -28.41 -8.73
C SER A 106 24.48 -28.18 -9.99
N ASN A 107 23.55 -27.20 -9.98
CA ASN A 107 22.56 -27.05 -11.05
C ASN A 107 22.44 -25.64 -11.66
N TRP A 108 22.92 -24.59 -10.97
CA TRP A 108 22.65 -23.21 -11.37
C TRP A 108 23.20 -22.83 -12.75
N GLU A 109 24.37 -23.35 -13.17
CA GLU A 109 24.94 -23.06 -14.50
C GLU A 109 24.01 -23.55 -15.61
N SER A 110 23.42 -24.75 -15.43
CA SER A 110 22.44 -25.28 -16.40
C SER A 110 21.17 -24.43 -16.44
N VAL A 111 20.75 -23.86 -15.31
CA VAL A 111 19.62 -22.93 -15.25
C VAL A 111 19.99 -21.63 -15.95
N TYR A 112 21.17 -21.07 -15.68
CA TYR A 112 21.68 -19.86 -16.33
C TYR A 112 21.70 -20.00 -17.86
N ASP A 113 22.30 -21.07 -18.38
CA ASP A 113 22.40 -21.33 -19.82
C ASP A 113 21.03 -21.49 -20.49
N THR A 114 20.08 -22.11 -19.79
CA THR A 114 18.72 -22.31 -20.31
C THR A 114 17.91 -21.03 -20.28
N ALA A 115 18.07 -20.26 -19.21
CA ALA A 115 17.46 -18.96 -19.03
C ALA A 115 17.95 -17.98 -20.10
N GLU A 116 19.28 -17.88 -20.31
CA GLU A 116 19.88 -17.00 -21.32
C GLU A 116 19.42 -17.38 -22.75
N ARG A 117 19.41 -18.67 -23.09
CA ARG A 117 18.90 -19.15 -24.40
C ARG A 117 17.42 -18.81 -24.61
N SER A 118 16.59 -18.94 -23.57
CA SER A 118 15.16 -18.61 -23.64
C SER A 118 14.94 -17.11 -23.82
N MET A 119 15.65 -16.31 -23.01
CA MET A 119 15.56 -14.85 -22.99
C MET A 119 16.12 -14.17 -24.25
N ALA A 120 16.98 -14.86 -25.01
CA ALA A 120 17.51 -14.35 -26.28
C ALA A 120 16.45 -14.23 -27.40
N SER A 121 15.25 -14.80 -27.21
CA SER A 121 14.16 -14.68 -28.18
C SER A 121 13.64 -13.24 -28.26
N ALA A 122 13.50 -12.71 -29.49
CA ALA A 122 12.85 -11.40 -29.70
C ALA A 122 11.37 -11.38 -29.27
N GLN A 123 10.75 -12.55 -29.11
CA GLN A 123 9.36 -12.72 -28.64
C GLN A 123 9.29 -13.02 -27.14
N TRP A 124 10.41 -12.92 -26.41
CA TRP A 124 10.47 -13.33 -25.01
C TRP A 124 9.46 -12.56 -24.15
N SER A 125 9.39 -11.24 -24.28
CA SER A 125 8.43 -10.42 -23.52
C SER A 125 6.98 -10.83 -23.76
N GLN A 126 6.59 -11.09 -25.02
CA GLN A 126 5.25 -11.57 -25.34
C GLN A 126 5.01 -12.97 -24.76
N THR A 127 6.02 -13.86 -24.84
CA THR A 127 5.95 -15.20 -24.27
C THR A 127 5.72 -15.15 -22.76
N VAL A 128 6.41 -14.27 -22.05
CA VAL A 128 6.23 -14.10 -20.60
C VAL A 128 4.84 -13.57 -20.28
N LEU A 129 4.33 -12.57 -21.00
CA LEU A 129 2.96 -12.05 -20.83
C LEU A 129 1.91 -13.14 -21.03
N ASP A 130 2.01 -13.90 -22.12
CA ASP A 130 1.08 -14.97 -22.48
C ASP A 130 1.09 -16.09 -21.43
N GLN A 131 2.29 -16.57 -21.04
CA GLN A 131 2.42 -17.61 -20.02
C GLN A 131 2.03 -17.15 -18.61
N SER A 132 2.10 -15.84 -18.34
CA SER A 132 1.64 -15.22 -17.10
C SER A 132 0.13 -14.96 -17.08
N ASN A 133 -0.56 -15.14 -18.22
CA ASN A 133 -1.96 -14.76 -18.42
C ASN A 133 -2.21 -13.27 -18.12
N VAL A 134 -1.33 -12.41 -18.62
CA VAL A 134 -1.39 -10.94 -18.44
C VAL A 134 -1.70 -10.28 -19.77
N GLU A 135 -2.65 -9.35 -19.77
CA GLU A 135 -3.04 -8.56 -20.93
C GLU A 135 -2.23 -7.28 -21.04
N ALA A 136 -2.09 -6.56 -19.92
CA ALA A 136 -1.40 -5.29 -19.85
C ALA A 136 -0.80 -5.08 -18.45
N VAL A 137 0.19 -4.20 -18.38
CA VAL A 137 0.85 -3.80 -17.13
C VAL A 137 0.90 -2.28 -17.07
N PHE A 138 0.58 -1.72 -15.92
CA PHE A 138 0.74 -0.31 -15.64
C PHE A 138 2.20 -0.04 -15.31
N LEU A 139 2.76 0.99 -15.92
CA LEU A 139 4.11 1.48 -15.67
C LEU A 139 4.10 2.47 -14.52
N THR A 140 5.29 2.89 -14.09
CA THR A 140 5.48 4.03 -13.19
C THR A 140 6.55 4.92 -13.81
N ASN A 141 6.15 5.71 -14.81
CA ASN A 141 7.07 6.47 -15.63
C ASN A 141 7.52 7.73 -14.89
N ASP A 142 8.81 8.06 -15.02
CA ASP A 142 9.31 9.35 -14.58
C ASP A 142 8.57 10.49 -15.28
N PHE A 143 8.42 11.61 -14.59
CA PHE A 143 7.60 12.72 -15.09
C PHE A 143 8.08 13.27 -16.44
N ASP A 144 9.33 13.07 -16.85
CA ASP A 144 9.91 13.52 -18.12
C ASP A 144 10.04 12.41 -19.19
N ASP A 145 9.44 11.23 -18.97
CA ASP A 145 9.37 10.17 -19.97
C ASP A 145 8.68 10.68 -21.25
N ALA A 146 9.24 10.30 -22.41
CA ALA A 146 8.71 10.62 -23.72
C ALA A 146 7.44 9.82 -24.07
N LEU A 147 7.18 8.70 -23.38
CA LEU A 147 6.03 7.82 -23.59
C LEU A 147 5.88 7.33 -25.04
N SER A 148 7.02 7.06 -25.70
CA SER A 148 7.06 6.69 -27.11
C SER A 148 7.92 5.45 -27.31
N GLY A 149 7.71 4.73 -28.42
CA GLY A 149 8.49 3.53 -28.74
C GLY A 149 8.02 2.25 -28.04
N PHE A 150 6.80 2.24 -27.51
CA PHE A 150 6.11 1.06 -26.97
C PHE A 150 4.59 1.20 -27.15
N ASP A 151 3.84 0.09 -27.05
CA ASP A 151 2.38 0.10 -27.10
C ASP A 151 1.79 0.47 -25.74
N THR A 152 1.16 1.65 -25.65
CA THR A 152 0.57 2.18 -24.42
C THR A 152 -0.71 1.46 -23.98
N ASN A 153 -1.24 0.53 -24.81
CA ASN A 153 -2.33 -0.35 -24.40
C ASN A 153 -1.81 -1.57 -23.62
N THR A 154 -0.61 -2.04 -23.92
CA THR A 154 0.06 -3.15 -23.23
C THR A 154 0.88 -2.65 -22.04
N TYR A 155 1.62 -1.55 -22.22
CA TYR A 155 2.43 -0.90 -21.20
C TYR A 155 1.82 0.46 -20.87
N ILE A 156 0.85 0.46 -19.96
CA ILE A 156 -0.03 1.60 -19.68
C ILE A 156 0.71 2.64 -18.85
N PRO A 157 0.87 3.89 -19.32
CA PRO A 157 1.61 4.89 -18.55
C PRO A 157 0.91 5.29 -17.24
N CYS A 158 1.72 5.55 -16.21
CA CYS A 158 1.28 6.26 -14.99
C CYS A 158 2.32 7.31 -14.62
N LEU A 159 1.86 8.49 -14.22
CA LEU A 159 2.72 9.61 -13.85
C LEU A 159 3.30 9.39 -12.44
N ARG A 160 4.59 9.10 -12.34
CA ARG A 160 5.32 9.11 -11.07
C ARG A 160 5.57 10.54 -10.62
N THR A 161 5.17 10.87 -9.39
CA THR A 161 5.19 12.26 -8.90
C THR A 161 6.18 12.52 -7.76
N ASP A 162 6.89 11.50 -7.25
CA ASP A 162 7.79 11.60 -6.10
C ASP A 162 8.84 12.71 -6.26
N ASP A 163 9.51 12.77 -7.41
CA ASP A 163 10.57 13.77 -7.65
C ASP A 163 9.99 15.20 -7.70
N LEU A 164 8.79 15.38 -8.25
CA LEU A 164 8.12 16.68 -8.30
C LEU A 164 7.71 17.15 -6.89
N VAL A 165 7.27 16.24 -6.03
CA VAL A 165 6.85 16.59 -4.67
C VAL A 165 8.05 16.83 -3.76
N PHE A 166 9.04 15.94 -3.78
CA PHE A 166 10.09 15.91 -2.75
C PHE A 166 11.45 16.45 -3.21
N LYS A 167 11.71 16.55 -4.52
CA LYS A 167 13.06 16.81 -5.06
C LYS A 167 13.20 18.07 -5.91
N LEU A 168 12.23 18.99 -5.91
CA LEU A 168 12.38 20.27 -6.63
C LEU A 168 13.54 21.15 -6.15
N HIS A 169 14.13 20.86 -5.00
CA HIS A 169 15.36 21.51 -4.52
C HIS A 169 16.62 21.05 -5.25
N GLU A 170 16.59 19.87 -5.87
CA GLU A 170 17.64 19.38 -6.75
C GLU A 170 17.56 20.13 -8.08
N ARG A 171 18.72 20.64 -8.53
CA ARG A 171 18.78 21.40 -9.79
C ARG A 171 18.39 20.55 -10.99
N GLU A 172 18.83 19.29 -11.02
CA GLU A 172 18.57 18.37 -12.12
C GLU A 172 17.07 18.14 -12.34
N VAL A 173 16.29 17.97 -11.27
CA VAL A 173 14.84 17.79 -11.34
C VAL A 173 14.16 19.01 -11.95
N ARG A 174 14.58 20.22 -11.56
CA ARG A 174 14.05 21.47 -12.14
C ARG A 174 14.38 21.59 -13.62
N GLU A 175 15.63 21.33 -14.01
CA GLU A 175 16.06 21.40 -15.40
C GLU A 175 15.34 20.35 -16.28
N ARG A 176 15.09 19.15 -15.74
CA ARG A 176 14.26 18.12 -16.40
C ARG A 176 12.83 18.63 -16.60
N LEU A 177 12.21 19.18 -15.56
CA LEU A 177 10.84 19.70 -15.63
C LEU A 177 10.69 20.85 -16.63
N GLU A 178 11.59 21.84 -16.60
CA GLU A 178 11.57 22.95 -17.57
C GLU A 178 11.74 22.46 -19.01
N ARG A 179 12.65 21.50 -19.21
CA ARG A 179 12.94 20.93 -20.53
C ARG A 179 11.73 20.16 -21.10
N CYS A 180 11.11 19.28 -20.31
CA CYS A 180 10.01 18.46 -20.80
C CYS A 180 8.68 19.21 -20.86
N SER A 181 8.46 20.20 -19.98
CA SER A 181 7.25 21.03 -19.99
C SER A 181 7.32 22.20 -20.99
N GLY A 182 8.52 22.66 -21.34
CA GLY A 182 8.72 23.89 -22.10
C GLY A 182 8.40 25.17 -21.32
N VAL A 183 8.17 25.07 -20.00
CA VAL A 183 7.82 26.18 -19.11
C VAL A 183 9.00 26.50 -18.21
N THR A 184 9.49 27.74 -18.26
CA THR A 184 10.51 28.23 -17.32
C THR A 184 9.91 28.45 -15.93
N LEU A 185 10.55 27.88 -14.91
CA LEU A 185 10.15 28.02 -13.53
C LEU A 185 10.55 29.41 -13.01
N THR A 186 9.58 30.12 -12.47
CA THR A 186 9.78 31.40 -11.79
C THR A 186 9.40 31.26 -10.32
N SER A 187 9.61 32.30 -9.52
CA SER A 187 9.09 32.33 -8.15
C SER A 187 7.56 32.34 -8.05
N SER A 188 6.83 32.31 -9.17
CA SER A 188 5.36 32.22 -9.19
C SER A 188 4.88 30.77 -9.22
N LEU A 189 3.91 30.45 -8.36
CA LEU A 189 3.20 29.18 -8.37
C LEU A 189 2.46 28.91 -9.69
N GLY A 190 2.08 29.97 -10.42
CA GLY A 190 1.47 29.83 -11.75
C GLY A 190 2.40 29.14 -12.75
N SER A 191 3.70 29.49 -12.73
CA SER A 191 4.67 28.84 -13.62
C SER A 191 4.88 27.36 -13.28
N LEU A 192 4.93 27.02 -11.99
CA LEU A 192 5.03 25.64 -11.54
C LEU A 192 3.78 24.84 -11.90
N ARG A 193 2.59 25.43 -11.71
CA ARG A 193 1.32 24.81 -12.11
C ARG A 193 1.26 24.56 -13.61
N SER A 194 1.64 25.53 -14.43
CA SER A 194 1.69 25.35 -15.89
C SER A 194 2.65 24.24 -16.30
N ALA A 195 3.83 24.15 -15.67
CA ALA A 195 4.79 23.08 -15.95
C ALA A 195 4.23 21.69 -15.61
N ILE A 196 3.63 21.53 -14.42
CA ILE A 196 3.05 20.26 -13.99
C ILE A 196 1.81 19.92 -14.81
N ARG A 197 0.92 20.89 -15.09
CA ARG A 197 -0.23 20.70 -15.98
C ARG A 197 0.18 20.16 -17.34
N GLN A 198 1.23 20.70 -17.94
CA GLN A 198 1.70 20.20 -19.23
C GLN A 198 2.08 18.72 -19.15
N ARG A 199 2.63 18.26 -18.02
CA ARG A 199 2.91 16.83 -17.82
C ARG A 199 1.63 16.00 -17.77
N PHE A 200 0.56 16.49 -17.14
CA PHE A 200 -0.75 15.83 -17.22
C PHE A 200 -1.28 15.75 -18.66
N GLU A 201 -1.18 16.83 -19.43
CA GLU A 201 -1.56 16.86 -20.84
C GLU A 201 -0.78 15.79 -21.62
N HIS A 202 0.55 15.81 -21.54
CA HIS A 202 1.42 14.81 -22.19
C HIS A 202 1.07 13.37 -21.80
N PHE A 203 0.90 13.10 -20.50
CA PHE A 203 0.60 11.75 -20.03
C PHE A 203 -0.79 11.28 -20.48
N THR A 204 -1.82 12.13 -20.36
CA THR A 204 -3.19 11.77 -20.74
C THR A 204 -3.36 11.61 -22.25
N GLU A 205 -2.70 12.44 -23.06
CA GLU A 205 -2.65 12.29 -24.52
C GLU A 205 -2.01 10.95 -24.95
N ASN A 206 -1.07 10.43 -24.15
CA ASN A 206 -0.42 9.14 -24.38
C ASN A 206 -1.07 7.97 -23.62
N GLY A 207 -2.31 8.14 -23.16
CA GLY A 207 -3.13 7.05 -22.61
C GLY A 207 -2.87 6.73 -21.14
N ALA A 208 -2.24 7.63 -20.38
CA ALA A 208 -2.00 7.42 -18.95
C ALA A 208 -3.31 7.27 -18.16
N ARG A 209 -3.31 6.35 -17.18
CA ARG A 209 -4.52 5.99 -16.42
C ARG A 209 -4.44 6.28 -14.93
N ALA A 210 -3.28 6.65 -14.39
CA ALA A 210 -3.13 7.04 -12.99
C ALA A 210 -1.96 8.01 -12.78
N CYS A 211 -1.95 8.67 -11.62
CA CYS A 211 -0.73 9.19 -10.99
C CYS A 211 -0.34 8.26 -9.83
N ALA A 212 0.95 8.20 -9.47
CA ALA A 212 1.43 7.43 -8.34
C ALA A 212 2.49 8.19 -7.53
N ILE A 213 2.53 7.92 -6.22
CA ILE A 213 3.53 8.48 -5.30
C ILE A 213 3.79 7.58 -4.10
N SER A 214 5.05 7.50 -3.67
CA SER A 214 5.41 6.97 -2.35
C SER A 214 5.55 8.11 -1.33
N LEU A 215 4.92 7.95 -0.17
CA LEU A 215 4.83 8.99 0.85
C LEU A 215 5.50 8.55 2.16
N PRO A 216 6.32 9.42 2.78
CA PRO A 216 6.92 9.10 4.07
C PRO A 216 5.91 9.22 5.23
N PRO A 217 6.15 8.55 6.37
CA PRO A 217 5.22 8.54 7.51
C PRO A 217 4.85 9.92 8.07
N TRP A 218 5.76 10.89 7.96
CA TRP A 218 5.55 12.26 8.45
C TRP A 218 4.68 13.12 7.53
N PHE A 219 4.40 12.67 6.31
CA PHE A 219 3.73 13.49 5.32
C PHE A 219 2.24 13.65 5.65
N GLU A 220 1.85 14.90 5.94
CA GLU A 220 0.46 15.31 6.14
C GLU A 220 0.06 16.27 5.02
N PRO A 221 -0.79 15.86 4.07
CA PRO A 221 -1.26 16.72 2.99
C PRO A 221 -2.29 17.73 3.51
N THR A 222 -1.85 18.98 3.67
CA THR A 222 -2.69 20.12 4.04
C THR A 222 -2.58 21.22 3.02
N MET A 223 -3.65 22.01 2.86
CA MET A 223 -3.61 23.16 1.97
C MET A 223 -2.60 24.20 2.48
N VAL A 224 -1.67 24.60 1.62
CA VAL A 224 -0.68 25.62 1.95
C VAL A 224 -1.12 26.96 1.39
N ASN A 225 -1.18 28.00 2.24
CA ASN A 225 -1.50 29.35 1.79
C ASN A 225 -0.57 29.80 0.65
N GLU A 226 -1.13 30.46 -0.37
CA GLU A 226 -0.42 30.87 -1.59
C GLU A 226 0.86 31.68 -1.31
N GLY A 227 0.83 32.60 -0.34
CA GLY A 227 2.01 33.38 0.05
C GLY A 227 3.11 32.50 0.67
N ARG A 228 2.74 31.52 1.49
CA ARG A 228 3.69 30.55 2.08
C ARG A 228 4.31 29.66 0.99
N ALA A 229 3.49 29.14 0.07
CA ALA A 229 3.95 28.29 -1.02
C ALA A 229 4.84 29.06 -2.01
N THR A 230 4.49 30.31 -2.36
CA THR A 230 5.30 31.20 -3.20
C THR A 230 6.66 31.49 -2.55
N ASN A 231 6.68 31.78 -1.24
CA ASN A 231 7.92 32.00 -0.50
C ASN A 231 8.79 30.74 -0.45
N ALA A 232 8.18 29.56 -0.28
CA ALA A 232 8.88 28.28 -0.33
C ALA A 232 9.49 27.99 -1.69
N LEU A 233 8.74 28.15 -2.78
CA LEU A 233 9.25 28.02 -4.15
C LEU A 233 10.41 28.98 -4.39
N GLY A 234 10.26 30.27 -4.03
CA GLY A 234 11.34 31.25 -4.17
C GLY A 234 12.60 30.91 -3.37
N ALA A 235 12.46 30.33 -2.16
CA ALA A 235 13.59 29.87 -1.37
C ALA A 235 14.28 28.67 -2.03
N VAL A 236 13.51 27.69 -2.52
CA VAL A 236 14.01 26.51 -3.23
C VAL A 236 14.78 26.89 -4.49
N LEU A 237 14.26 27.83 -5.29
CA LEU A 237 14.94 28.31 -6.50
C LEU A 237 16.24 29.06 -6.20
N ARG A 238 16.33 29.77 -5.07
CA ARG A 238 17.53 30.53 -4.68
C ARG A 238 18.59 29.68 -4.00
N HIS A 239 18.19 28.76 -3.13
CA HIS A 239 19.09 28.05 -2.22
C HIS A 239 19.33 26.59 -2.61
N GLY A 240 18.52 26.01 -3.50
CA GLY A 240 18.67 24.63 -3.95
C GLY A 240 18.69 23.65 -2.77
N GLU A 241 19.68 22.77 -2.73
CA GLU A 241 19.88 21.74 -1.69
C GLU A 241 20.13 22.30 -0.28
N SER A 242 20.54 23.58 -0.16
CA SER A 242 20.78 24.22 1.13
C SER A 242 19.55 24.92 1.71
N VAL A 243 18.36 24.68 1.15
CA VAL A 243 17.11 25.28 1.62
C VAL A 243 16.66 24.68 2.96
N ASP A 244 16.06 25.49 3.81
CA ASP A 244 15.52 25.04 5.10
C ASP A 244 14.38 24.01 4.95
N ALA A 245 14.35 23.04 5.86
CA ALA A 245 13.41 21.92 5.84
C ALA A 245 11.94 22.36 5.89
N ALA A 246 11.61 23.46 6.58
CA ALA A 246 10.23 23.95 6.64
C ALA A 246 9.77 24.48 5.27
N HIS A 247 10.68 25.04 4.47
CA HIS A 247 10.37 25.44 3.09
C HIS A 247 10.18 24.22 2.18
N LEU A 248 10.99 23.18 2.33
CA LEU A 248 10.79 21.91 1.61
C LEU A 248 9.44 21.29 1.92
N ALA A 249 9.08 21.18 3.20
CA ALA A 249 7.82 20.61 3.62
C ALA A 249 6.62 21.42 3.09
N ALA A 250 6.70 22.75 3.14
CA ALA A 250 5.65 23.62 2.60
C ALA A 250 5.52 23.50 1.08
N LEU A 251 6.64 23.41 0.34
CA LEU A 251 6.59 23.21 -1.11
C LEU A 251 6.07 21.82 -1.46
N SER A 252 6.50 20.78 -0.75
CA SER A 252 6.05 19.40 -0.96
C SER A 252 4.52 19.29 -0.84
N ARG A 253 3.95 19.86 0.24
CA ARG A 253 2.50 19.92 0.43
C ARG A 253 1.81 20.71 -0.67
N ALA A 254 2.35 21.86 -1.07
CA ALA A 254 1.78 22.69 -2.12
C ALA A 254 1.77 21.98 -3.49
N VAL A 255 2.84 21.27 -3.84
CA VAL A 255 2.94 20.50 -5.09
C VAL A 255 2.03 19.29 -5.05
N PHE A 256 2.02 18.54 -3.94
CA PHE A 256 1.11 17.41 -3.77
C PHE A 256 -0.36 17.83 -3.91
N TRP A 257 -0.75 18.95 -3.28
CA TRP A 257 -2.11 19.48 -3.40
C TRP A 257 -2.45 19.87 -4.83
N MET A 258 -1.51 20.52 -5.53
CA MET A 258 -1.64 20.86 -6.94
C MET A 258 -1.80 19.62 -7.83
N LEU A 259 -1.09 18.53 -7.53
CA LEU A 259 -1.25 17.24 -8.23
C LEU A 259 -2.65 16.65 -7.99
N ALA A 260 -3.19 16.74 -6.78
CA ALA A 260 -4.55 16.28 -6.49
C ALA A 260 -5.62 17.10 -7.24
N GLU A 261 -5.45 18.43 -7.33
CA GLU A 261 -6.32 19.28 -8.15
C GLU A 261 -6.26 18.92 -9.63
N LEU A 262 -5.07 18.59 -10.14
CA LEU A 262 -4.90 18.14 -11.52
C LEU A 262 -5.47 16.72 -11.73
N CYS A 263 -5.36 15.83 -10.75
CA CYS A 263 -6.02 14.53 -10.80
C CYS A 263 -7.54 14.67 -10.87
N ASP A 264 -8.13 15.62 -10.15
CA ASP A 264 -9.56 15.92 -10.24
C ASP A 264 -9.92 16.47 -11.63
N GLU A 265 -9.16 17.43 -12.12
CA GLU A 265 -9.41 18.05 -13.43
C GLU A 265 -9.29 17.05 -14.58
N PHE A 266 -8.24 16.25 -14.59
CA PHE A 266 -7.98 15.23 -15.61
C PHE A 266 -8.65 13.89 -15.28
N LYS A 267 -9.47 13.78 -14.24
CA LYS A 267 -10.17 12.53 -13.87
C LYS A 267 -9.24 11.32 -13.80
N LEU A 268 -8.09 11.51 -13.15
CA LEU A 268 -7.10 10.48 -12.89
C LEU A 268 -7.20 10.01 -11.43
N PRO A 269 -7.24 8.70 -11.18
CA PRO A 269 -6.91 8.17 -9.86
C PRO A 269 -5.49 8.57 -9.45
N PHE A 270 -5.29 8.75 -8.14
CA PHE A 270 -3.99 9.07 -7.56
C PHE A 270 -3.59 7.99 -6.53
N ASP A 271 -2.70 7.11 -6.94
CA ASP A 271 -2.22 5.99 -6.14
C ASP A 271 -1.28 6.50 -5.03
N LEU A 272 -1.59 6.14 -3.78
CA LEU A 272 -0.83 6.56 -2.60
C LEU A 272 -0.18 5.35 -1.93
N MET A 273 1.14 5.26 -2.00
CA MET A 273 1.94 4.23 -1.33
C MET A 273 2.52 4.82 -0.03
N ILE A 274 1.85 4.59 1.10
CA ILE A 274 2.08 5.31 2.35
C ILE A 274 2.97 4.52 3.32
N GLY A 275 4.06 5.14 3.76
CA GLY A 275 4.82 4.71 4.95
C GLY A 275 6.33 4.53 4.77
N VAL A 276 6.93 4.85 3.63
CA VAL A 276 8.36 4.55 3.38
C VAL A 276 9.30 5.62 3.93
N ASN A 277 10.36 5.20 4.63
CA ASN A 277 11.53 6.01 4.92
C ASN A 277 12.68 5.56 4.00
N ARG A 278 13.18 6.48 3.18
CA ARG A 278 14.28 6.19 2.25
C ARG A 278 15.63 6.20 2.95
N GLY A 279 16.54 5.30 2.57
CA GLY A 279 17.93 5.29 3.03
C GLY A 279 18.14 5.05 4.53
N VAL A 280 17.27 4.25 5.17
CA VAL A 280 17.39 3.90 6.60
C VAL A 280 18.62 3.04 6.85
N TYR A 281 18.87 2.06 5.97
CA TYR A 281 20.09 1.27 5.99
C TYR A 281 21.10 1.82 4.98
N ALA A 282 21.91 2.80 5.42
CA ALA A 282 22.84 3.53 4.56
C ALA A 282 23.85 2.63 3.80
N GLU A 283 24.28 1.55 4.44
CA GLU A 283 25.25 0.59 3.87
C GLU A 283 24.58 -0.56 3.10
N GLY A 284 23.25 -0.52 2.93
CA GLY A 284 22.51 -1.53 2.16
C GLY A 284 22.88 -1.54 0.68
N VAL A 285 22.51 -2.64 0.01
CA VAL A 285 22.64 -2.81 -1.44
C VAL A 285 21.75 -1.82 -2.20
N PHE A 286 22.00 -1.61 -3.47
CA PHE A 286 21.20 -0.81 -4.38
C PHE A 286 19.72 -1.23 -4.28
N GLN A 287 18.84 -0.26 -4.02
CA GLN A 287 17.40 -0.43 -3.78
C GLN A 287 17.00 -1.22 -2.52
N GLY A 288 17.95 -1.76 -1.75
CA GLY A 288 17.74 -2.49 -0.49
C GLY A 288 18.12 -1.68 0.75
N GLN A 289 17.80 -0.38 0.77
CA GLN A 289 18.18 0.56 1.84
C GLN A 289 16.99 1.17 2.58
N ASP A 290 15.80 1.07 2.00
CA ASP A 290 14.61 1.74 2.51
C ASP A 290 13.93 0.87 3.56
N LEU A 291 13.32 1.49 4.58
CA LEU A 291 12.52 0.81 5.59
C LEU A 291 11.31 1.68 5.93
N TYR A 292 10.70 1.50 7.10
CA TYR A 292 9.53 2.25 7.50
C TYR A 292 9.46 2.47 9.01
N ASP A 293 8.82 3.57 9.39
CA ASP A 293 8.28 3.79 10.73
C ASP A 293 6.78 3.50 10.71
N SER A 294 6.34 2.52 11.51
CA SER A 294 4.93 2.11 11.55
C SER A 294 4.02 3.14 12.24
N ARG A 295 4.55 4.20 12.84
CA ARG A 295 3.79 5.28 13.51
C ARG A 295 3.21 6.25 12.49
N VAL A 296 2.33 5.74 11.64
CA VAL A 296 1.60 6.49 10.62
C VAL A 296 0.11 6.19 10.74
N SER A 297 -0.73 7.20 10.51
CA SER A 297 -2.18 7.05 10.45
C SER A 297 -2.76 7.78 9.25
N LEU A 298 -3.79 7.19 8.63
CA LEU A 298 -4.57 7.77 7.54
C LEU A 298 -5.36 9.02 7.96
N ILE A 299 -5.48 9.31 9.27
CA ILE A 299 -6.11 10.55 9.75
C ILE A 299 -5.37 11.80 9.28
N GLN A 300 -4.07 11.66 9.00
CA GLN A 300 -3.24 12.72 8.41
C GLN A 300 -3.72 13.10 7.01
N TYR A 301 -4.41 12.19 6.31
CA TYR A 301 -4.93 12.38 4.96
C TYR A 301 -6.39 12.85 4.92
N ARG A 302 -7.01 13.11 6.08
CA ARG A 302 -8.43 13.52 6.16
C ARG A 302 -8.77 14.73 5.30
N GLU A 303 -7.89 15.74 5.24
CA GLU A 303 -8.14 16.97 4.50
C GLU A 303 -8.16 16.71 2.99
N LEU A 304 -7.21 15.88 2.51
CA LEU A 304 -7.15 15.42 1.12
C LEU A 304 -8.43 14.67 0.74
N PHE A 305 -8.81 13.64 1.49
CA PHE A 305 -9.97 12.80 1.15
C PHE A 305 -11.29 13.58 1.17
N ASN A 306 -11.44 14.54 2.09
CA ASN A 306 -12.63 15.39 2.14
C ASN A 306 -12.67 16.44 1.01
N THR A 307 -11.51 16.99 0.61
CA THR A 307 -11.47 18.06 -0.38
C THR A 307 -11.67 17.56 -1.82
N PHE A 308 -11.21 16.34 -2.12
CA PHE A 308 -11.26 15.77 -3.46
C PHE A 308 -12.19 14.54 -3.55
N PRO A 309 -13.52 14.71 -3.37
CA PRO A 309 -14.45 13.58 -3.37
C PRO A 309 -14.52 12.84 -4.71
N GLU A 310 -14.17 13.50 -5.81
CA GLU A 310 -14.20 12.93 -7.18
C GLU A 310 -12.89 12.24 -7.58
N VAL A 311 -11.79 12.46 -6.85
CA VAL A 311 -10.51 11.79 -7.11
C VAL A 311 -10.49 10.46 -6.40
N LYS A 312 -10.36 9.36 -7.15
CA LYS A 312 -10.15 8.03 -6.56
C LYS A 312 -8.72 7.95 -6.01
N PHE A 313 -8.57 7.52 -4.76
CA PHE A 313 -7.29 7.28 -4.10
C PHE A 313 -7.12 5.77 -3.82
N PRO A 314 -6.49 5.02 -4.72
CA PRO A 314 -5.99 3.68 -4.44
C PRO A 314 -4.84 3.74 -3.43
N VAL A 315 -5.08 3.27 -2.21
CA VAL A 315 -4.11 3.36 -1.11
C VAL A 315 -3.48 2.00 -0.83
N SER A 316 -2.16 1.99 -0.79
CA SER A 316 -1.35 0.91 -0.25
C SER A 316 -0.63 1.38 1.01
N VAL A 317 -0.68 0.57 2.08
CA VAL A 317 0.04 0.85 3.34
C VAL A 317 1.20 -0.12 3.48
N LEU A 318 2.36 0.39 3.89
CA LEU A 318 3.58 -0.41 4.01
C LEU A 318 3.56 -1.35 5.22
N ALA A 319 3.03 -0.87 6.34
CA ALA A 319 2.91 -1.63 7.58
C ALA A 319 1.53 -2.27 7.70
N SER A 320 1.46 -3.60 7.83
CA SER A 320 0.19 -4.34 7.99
C SER A 320 -0.64 -3.89 9.21
N VAL A 321 -0.03 -3.30 10.25
CA VAL A 321 -0.77 -2.70 11.37
C VAL A 321 -1.71 -1.56 10.94
N THR A 322 -1.36 -0.84 9.87
CA THR A 322 -2.18 0.24 9.30
C THR A 322 -3.29 -0.31 8.37
N ASN A 323 -3.30 -1.60 8.05
CA ASN A 323 -4.31 -2.18 7.16
C ASN A 323 -5.73 -2.10 7.77
N GLN A 324 -5.87 -2.28 9.09
CA GLN A 324 -7.18 -2.15 9.74
C GLN A 324 -7.74 -0.73 9.57
N GLU A 325 -6.89 0.28 9.66
CA GLU A 325 -7.28 1.66 9.41
C GLU A 325 -7.64 1.85 7.92
N LEU A 326 -6.84 1.33 7.00
CA LEU A 326 -7.17 1.35 5.56
C LEU A 326 -8.54 0.73 5.26
N VAL A 327 -8.88 -0.39 5.90
CA VAL A 327 -10.21 -1.01 5.81
C VAL A 327 -11.29 -0.03 6.28
N SER A 328 -11.13 0.60 7.45
CA SER A 328 -12.10 1.58 7.96
C SER A 328 -12.25 2.81 7.05
N TYR A 329 -11.16 3.33 6.49
CA TYR A 329 -11.23 4.48 5.59
C TYR A 329 -11.86 4.10 4.25
N ALA A 330 -11.54 2.94 3.69
CA ALA A 330 -12.17 2.43 2.48
C ALA A 330 -13.63 1.98 2.72
N TRP A 331 -14.03 1.68 3.95
CA TRP A 331 -15.43 1.50 4.32
C TRP A 331 -16.17 2.85 4.27
N ILE A 332 -15.61 3.91 4.87
CA ILE A 332 -16.32 5.19 5.06
C ILE A 332 -16.19 6.15 3.87
N PHE A 333 -14.97 6.46 3.41
CA PHE A 333 -14.72 7.47 2.38
C PHE A 333 -14.99 6.92 0.98
N PRO A 334 -15.94 7.46 0.18
CA PRO A 334 -16.27 6.94 -1.15
C PRO A 334 -15.07 6.86 -2.11
N ASN A 335 -14.11 7.76 -1.95
CA ASN A 335 -12.93 7.90 -2.79
C ASN A 335 -11.70 7.13 -2.30
N VAL A 336 -11.71 6.53 -1.11
CA VAL A 336 -10.59 5.71 -0.62
C VAL A 336 -10.80 4.25 -1.02
N ILE A 337 -9.82 3.66 -1.69
CA ILE A 337 -9.85 2.32 -2.28
C ILE A 337 -8.67 1.53 -1.72
N THR A 338 -8.88 0.25 -1.36
CA THR A 338 -7.75 -0.60 -0.97
C THR A 338 -6.98 -1.06 -2.20
N ASN A 339 -5.66 -0.91 -2.19
CA ASN A 339 -4.82 -1.24 -3.34
C ASN A 339 -3.68 -2.19 -2.96
N GLY A 340 -3.80 -3.46 -3.36
CA GLY A 340 -2.75 -4.47 -3.28
C GLY A 340 -2.11 -4.65 -1.89
N HIS A 341 -0.92 -5.25 -1.88
CA HIS A 341 -0.15 -5.53 -0.66
C HIS A 341 1.29 -5.13 -0.91
N TRP A 342 1.74 -4.05 -0.26
CA TRP A 342 2.95 -3.36 -0.68
C TRP A 342 4.20 -3.87 0.05
N TRP A 343 5.24 -4.17 -0.73
CA TRP A 343 6.62 -4.37 -0.28
C TRP A 343 6.76 -5.32 0.91
N TYR A 344 7.06 -4.84 2.12
CA TYR A 344 7.25 -5.70 3.30
C TYR A 344 5.96 -6.42 3.76
N SER A 345 4.79 -5.85 3.46
CA SER A 345 3.49 -6.51 3.69
C SER A 345 3.13 -7.51 2.58
N ASN A 346 3.96 -7.63 1.53
CA ASN A 346 3.77 -8.56 0.42
C ASN A 346 4.29 -9.97 0.72
N THR A 347 3.90 -10.53 1.86
CA THR A 347 4.23 -11.91 2.25
C THR A 347 2.96 -12.67 2.66
N PRO A 348 2.92 -14.01 2.52
CA PRO A 348 1.68 -14.77 2.67
C PRO A 348 0.90 -14.53 3.96
N SER A 349 1.59 -14.41 5.10
CA SER A 349 0.96 -14.23 6.41
C SER A 349 0.26 -12.87 6.52
N PHE A 350 0.89 -11.79 6.04
CA PHE A 350 0.29 -10.46 6.06
C PHE A 350 -0.80 -10.33 5.00
N ILE A 351 -0.57 -10.83 3.78
CA ILE A 351 -1.58 -10.84 2.72
C ILE A 351 -2.83 -11.57 3.19
N HIS A 352 -2.70 -12.75 3.81
CA HIS A 352 -3.84 -13.51 4.29
C HIS A 352 -4.66 -12.70 5.31
N ARG A 353 -4.00 -12.16 6.34
CA ARG A 353 -4.64 -11.31 7.36
C ARG A 353 -5.32 -10.10 6.73
N ASP A 354 -4.60 -9.39 5.88
CA ASP A 354 -5.04 -8.11 5.33
C ASP A 354 -6.18 -8.29 4.33
N ALA A 355 -6.07 -9.28 3.42
CA ALA A 355 -7.08 -9.57 2.40
C ALA A 355 -8.37 -10.09 3.04
N ALA A 356 -8.29 -10.91 4.09
CA ALA A 356 -9.48 -11.38 4.81
C ALA A 356 -10.28 -10.19 5.40
N GLY A 357 -9.60 -9.29 6.12
CA GLY A 357 -10.22 -8.10 6.70
C GLY A 357 -10.77 -7.10 5.67
N ARG A 358 -10.18 -7.05 4.47
CA ARG A 358 -10.71 -6.22 3.37
C ARG A 358 -11.96 -6.84 2.75
N LEU A 359 -11.92 -8.13 2.42
CA LEU A 359 -13.02 -8.82 1.73
C LEU A 359 -14.29 -8.89 2.59
N GLU A 360 -14.17 -8.91 3.92
CA GLU A 360 -15.34 -8.95 4.82
C GLU A 360 -16.01 -7.58 5.04
N ALA A 361 -15.27 -6.47 4.94
CA ALA A 361 -15.75 -5.17 5.40
C ALA A 361 -15.81 -4.08 4.31
N VAL A 362 -14.88 -4.08 3.35
CA VAL A 362 -14.83 -3.05 2.30
C VAL A 362 -15.80 -3.40 1.17
N PRO A 363 -16.56 -2.45 0.60
CA PRO A 363 -17.40 -2.73 -0.57
C PRO A 363 -16.61 -3.39 -1.69
N GLN A 364 -17.16 -4.45 -2.29
CA GLN A 364 -16.47 -5.25 -3.33
C GLN A 364 -16.02 -4.45 -4.56
N THR A 365 -16.57 -3.25 -4.79
CA THR A 365 -16.22 -2.34 -5.89
C THR A 365 -15.03 -1.42 -5.59
N LYS A 366 -14.48 -1.47 -4.37
CA LYS A 366 -13.43 -0.57 -3.87
C LYS A 366 -12.17 -1.31 -3.43
N GLN A 367 -11.91 -2.45 -4.07
CA GLN A 367 -10.81 -3.33 -3.70
C GLN A 367 -10.03 -3.75 -4.95
N ILE A 368 -8.81 -3.24 -5.09
CA ILE A 368 -7.84 -3.79 -6.04
C ILE A 368 -7.05 -4.85 -5.27
N GLY A 369 -7.26 -6.11 -5.65
CA GLY A 369 -6.75 -7.25 -4.88
C GLY A 369 -5.23 -7.30 -4.83
N TYR A 370 -4.57 -7.05 -5.96
CA TYR A 370 -3.12 -7.21 -6.06
C TYR A 370 -2.50 -6.46 -7.24
N TYR A 371 -1.22 -6.13 -7.12
CA TYR A 371 -0.33 -5.68 -8.18
C TYR A 371 1.06 -6.29 -7.95
N SER A 372 1.86 -6.45 -9.00
CA SER A 372 3.13 -7.17 -8.85
C SER A 372 4.27 -6.32 -8.29
N ASP A 373 4.26 -5.01 -8.54
CA ASP A 373 5.39 -4.12 -8.22
C ASP A 373 6.71 -4.63 -8.85
N ALA A 374 6.60 -5.25 -10.04
CA ALA A 374 7.70 -5.91 -10.71
C ALA A 374 8.55 -4.93 -11.53
N TYR A 375 9.86 -5.17 -11.57
CA TYR A 375 10.79 -4.46 -12.47
C TYR A 375 11.02 -5.25 -13.77
N LYS A 376 10.70 -6.55 -13.76
CA LYS A 376 10.82 -7.47 -14.88
C LYS A 376 9.58 -8.37 -14.97
N LEU A 377 9.10 -8.61 -16.18
CA LEU A 377 7.85 -9.33 -16.45
C LEU A 377 7.78 -10.71 -15.79
N GLU A 378 8.90 -11.42 -15.65
CA GLU A 378 8.91 -12.76 -15.07
C GLU A 378 8.47 -12.78 -13.59
N PHE A 379 8.61 -11.67 -12.86
CA PHE A 379 8.14 -11.55 -11.47
C PHE A 379 6.62 -11.38 -11.34
N VAL A 380 5.92 -11.04 -12.42
CA VAL A 380 4.47 -10.80 -12.37
C VAL A 380 3.75 -12.10 -11.99
N TRP A 381 4.02 -13.19 -12.71
CA TRP A 381 3.33 -14.46 -12.49
C TRP A 381 3.48 -15.06 -11.08
N PRO A 382 4.69 -15.29 -10.52
CA PRO A 382 4.84 -15.97 -9.23
C PRO A 382 4.20 -15.19 -8.08
N LYS A 383 4.22 -13.86 -8.14
CA LYS A 383 3.62 -12.98 -7.12
C LYS A 383 2.10 -13.00 -7.21
N PHE A 384 1.53 -12.86 -8.41
CA PHE A 384 0.09 -13.03 -8.60
C PHE A 384 -0.36 -14.44 -8.25
N ASP A 385 0.44 -15.48 -8.52
CA ASP A 385 0.09 -16.85 -8.17
C ASP A 385 0.08 -17.09 -6.67
N MET A 386 1.07 -16.55 -5.95
CA MET A 386 1.04 -16.50 -4.49
C MET A 386 -0.25 -15.85 -3.98
N TYR A 387 -0.62 -14.69 -4.51
CA TYR A 387 -1.85 -14.01 -4.11
C TYR A 387 -3.10 -14.83 -4.44
N ARG A 388 -3.22 -15.40 -5.64
CA ARG A 388 -4.35 -16.27 -6.03
C ARG A 388 -4.50 -17.47 -5.10
N ASN A 389 -3.41 -18.10 -4.69
CA ASN A 389 -3.46 -19.21 -3.73
C ASN A 389 -4.03 -18.78 -2.38
N ILE A 390 -3.68 -17.58 -1.90
CA ILE A 390 -4.18 -17.01 -0.65
C ILE A 390 -5.66 -16.61 -0.79
N LEU A 391 -6.00 -15.91 -1.86
CA LEU A 391 -7.37 -15.48 -2.16
C LEU A 391 -8.30 -16.69 -2.30
N ALA A 392 -7.89 -17.75 -3.00
CA ALA A 392 -8.68 -18.97 -3.13
C ALA A 392 -8.93 -19.66 -1.77
N ASN A 393 -7.94 -19.64 -0.86
CA ASN A 393 -8.14 -20.15 0.50
C ASN A 393 -9.18 -19.32 1.25
N ILE A 394 -9.07 -17.99 1.24
CA ILE A 394 -10.02 -17.10 1.92
C ILE A 394 -11.43 -17.27 1.35
N LEU A 395 -11.57 -17.26 0.03
CA LEU A 395 -12.86 -17.44 -0.65
C LEU A 395 -13.49 -18.80 -0.33
N ALA A 396 -12.71 -19.87 -0.32
CA ALA A 396 -13.23 -21.21 -0.05
C ALA A 396 -13.59 -21.40 1.43
N GLU A 397 -12.71 -21.01 2.35
CA GLU A 397 -12.92 -21.24 3.79
C GLU A 397 -13.94 -20.27 4.37
N HIS A 398 -13.81 -18.96 4.08
CA HIS A 398 -14.65 -17.94 4.69
C HIS A 398 -15.97 -17.74 3.95
N PHE A 399 -15.94 -17.57 2.64
CA PHE A 399 -17.15 -17.22 1.89
C PHE A 399 -18.00 -18.46 1.59
N VAL A 400 -17.41 -19.53 1.02
CA VAL A 400 -18.14 -20.77 0.76
C VAL A 400 -18.38 -21.55 2.06
N GLY A 401 -17.34 -21.75 2.87
CA GLY A 401 -17.43 -22.54 4.10
C GLY A 401 -18.27 -21.87 5.20
N PHE A 402 -17.76 -20.78 5.78
CA PHE A 402 -18.42 -20.14 6.93
C PHE A 402 -19.69 -19.36 6.56
N ASN A 403 -19.70 -18.65 5.42
CA ASN A 403 -20.83 -17.82 5.01
C ASN A 403 -21.84 -18.54 4.10
N GLY A 404 -21.56 -19.78 3.69
CA GLY A 404 -22.47 -20.60 2.90
C GLY A 404 -22.71 -20.10 1.47
N TRP A 405 -21.79 -19.32 0.90
CA TRP A 405 -21.88 -18.87 -0.49
C TRP A 405 -21.75 -20.03 -1.47
N SER A 406 -22.29 -19.86 -2.68
CA SER A 406 -21.97 -20.77 -3.78
C SER A 406 -20.54 -20.52 -4.28
N GLU A 407 -19.93 -21.54 -4.92
CA GLU A 407 -18.61 -21.38 -5.54
C GLU A 407 -18.62 -20.30 -6.62
N GLU A 408 -19.73 -20.18 -7.38
CA GLU A 408 -19.88 -19.18 -8.43
C GLU A 408 -19.84 -17.76 -7.87
N GLN A 409 -20.50 -17.51 -6.73
CA GLN A 409 -20.45 -16.19 -6.07
C GLN A 409 -19.04 -15.86 -5.58
N ALA A 410 -18.33 -16.84 -5.03
CA ALA A 410 -16.95 -16.66 -4.59
C ALA A 410 -16.00 -16.38 -5.78
N ILE A 411 -16.19 -17.08 -6.91
CA ILE A 411 -15.43 -16.86 -8.15
C ILE A 411 -15.73 -15.46 -8.73
N GLU A 412 -16.99 -15.01 -8.71
CA GLU A 412 -17.37 -13.66 -9.15
C GLU A 412 -16.69 -12.57 -8.32
N LEU A 413 -16.65 -12.73 -6.99
CA LEU A 413 -15.90 -11.83 -6.11
C LEU A 413 -14.40 -11.86 -6.45
N GLY A 414 -13.83 -13.05 -6.65
CA GLY A 414 -12.44 -13.22 -7.09
C GLY A 414 -12.14 -12.47 -8.40
N TYR A 415 -13.05 -12.55 -9.39
CA TYR A 415 -12.93 -11.79 -10.63
C TYR A 415 -13.00 -10.29 -10.42
N LYS A 416 -13.95 -9.83 -9.59
CA LYS A 416 -14.15 -8.41 -9.30
C LYS A 416 -12.87 -7.79 -8.71
N VAL A 417 -12.25 -8.44 -7.73
CA VAL A 417 -11.05 -7.90 -7.06
C VAL A 417 -9.75 -8.06 -7.86
N LEU A 418 -9.64 -9.09 -8.72
CA LEU A 418 -8.44 -9.32 -9.55
C LEU A 418 -8.43 -8.54 -10.86
N ARG A 419 -9.61 -8.25 -11.44
CA ARG A 419 -9.73 -7.70 -12.79
C ARG A 419 -10.80 -6.61 -12.91
N GLY A 420 -12.03 -6.90 -12.49
CA GLY A 420 -13.17 -6.00 -12.74
C GLY A 420 -12.98 -4.60 -12.16
N ASN A 421 -12.47 -4.51 -10.93
CA ASN A 421 -12.20 -3.23 -10.28
C ASN A 421 -11.06 -2.46 -10.94
N VAL A 422 -10.06 -3.14 -11.50
CA VAL A 422 -8.97 -2.46 -12.24
C VAL A 422 -9.52 -1.73 -13.46
N GLU A 423 -10.43 -2.37 -14.20
CA GLU A 423 -11.08 -1.77 -15.37
C GLU A 423 -11.99 -0.58 -15.01
N GLU A 424 -12.71 -0.68 -13.89
CA GLU A 424 -13.64 0.37 -13.42
C GLU A 424 -12.94 1.56 -12.74
N ILE A 425 -11.84 1.31 -12.03
CA ILE A 425 -11.08 2.35 -11.32
C ILE A 425 -10.16 3.08 -12.29
N PHE A 426 -9.53 2.35 -13.21
CA PHE A 426 -8.57 2.88 -14.19
C PHE A 426 -9.07 2.68 -15.63
N PRO A 427 -10.14 3.39 -16.03
CA PRO A 427 -10.76 3.19 -17.33
C PRO A 427 -9.77 3.49 -18.46
N SER A 428 -9.88 2.72 -19.54
CA SER A 428 -9.09 2.98 -20.75
C SER A 428 -9.44 4.35 -21.33
N ARG A 429 -8.40 5.13 -21.64
CA ARG A 429 -8.52 6.33 -22.46
C ARG A 429 -8.44 5.95 -23.92
N ALA A 430 -9.48 5.31 -24.44
CA ALA A 430 -9.65 5.29 -25.88
C ALA A 430 -9.71 6.76 -26.34
N SER A 431 -8.86 7.13 -27.31
CA SER A 431 -8.84 8.46 -27.93
C SER A 431 -10.27 8.98 -28.10
N GLU A 432 -10.69 9.91 -27.25
CA GLU A 432 -11.98 10.63 -27.39
C GLU A 432 -12.06 11.33 -28.75
N THR A 433 -10.93 11.47 -29.44
CA THR A 433 -10.78 11.93 -30.82
C THR A 433 -11.48 11.02 -31.84
N ALA A 434 -11.62 9.71 -31.61
CA ALA A 434 -12.30 8.81 -32.56
C ALA A 434 -13.85 8.94 -32.50
N VAL A 435 -14.41 9.21 -31.32
CA VAL A 435 -15.86 9.36 -31.14
C VAL A 435 -16.35 10.75 -31.60
N ALA A 436 -15.48 11.76 -31.56
CA ALA A 436 -15.77 13.09 -32.10
C ALA A 436 -15.83 13.12 -33.65
N GLU A 437 -15.05 12.27 -34.34
CA GLU A 437 -15.12 12.17 -35.81
C GLU A 437 -16.39 11.43 -36.28
N GLU A 438 -16.80 10.34 -35.61
CA GLU A 438 -18.02 9.61 -35.99
C GLU A 438 -19.32 10.38 -35.67
N THR A 439 -19.31 11.25 -34.66
CA THR A 439 -20.48 12.09 -34.32
C THR A 439 -20.64 13.33 -35.21
N SER A 440 -19.63 13.67 -36.01
CA SER A 440 -19.70 14.77 -37.01
C SER A 440 -20.22 14.32 -38.38
N ALA A 441 -20.30 13.01 -38.62
CA ALA A 441 -20.66 12.41 -39.91
C ALA A 441 -22.00 11.65 -39.87
N SER A 442 -23.06 12.26 -39.32
CA SER A 442 -24.41 11.70 -39.42
C SER A 442 -25.48 12.76 -39.20
N THR A 443 -25.85 13.47 -40.26
CA THR A 443 -27.13 14.21 -40.31
C THR A 443 -28.16 13.36 -41.05
N PRO A 444 -29.25 12.87 -40.43
CA PRO A 444 -30.26 12.12 -41.14
C PRO A 444 -31.26 13.07 -41.82
N GLN A 445 -31.47 12.88 -43.12
CA GLN A 445 -32.65 13.37 -43.86
C GLN A 445 -33.87 12.52 -43.47
N PRO A 446 -35.09 13.08 -43.38
CA PRO A 446 -36.27 12.30 -43.03
C PRO A 446 -36.87 11.65 -44.28
N SER A 447 -37.14 10.34 -44.19
CA SER A 447 -38.05 9.66 -45.10
C SER A 447 -39.06 8.83 -44.31
N ASP A 448 -40.33 9.17 -44.48
CA ASP A 448 -41.47 8.32 -44.20
C ASP A 448 -41.33 6.98 -44.95
N ASP A 449 -41.50 5.84 -44.29
CA ASP A 449 -42.56 4.88 -44.64
C ASP A 449 -42.68 3.72 -43.63
N LEU A 450 -43.89 3.20 -43.57
CA LEU A 450 -44.46 2.17 -42.71
C LEU A 450 -43.87 0.76 -42.93
N GLY A 451 -43.93 -0.09 -41.90
CA GLY A 451 -44.23 -1.51 -42.12
C GLY A 451 -43.49 -2.56 -41.29
N ALA A 452 -44.08 -2.90 -40.14
CA ALA A 452 -44.43 -4.25 -39.70
C ALA A 452 -43.37 -5.39 -39.55
N ILE A 453 -43.26 -5.82 -38.29
CA ILE A 453 -43.42 -7.20 -37.75
C ILE A 453 -42.42 -8.30 -38.20
N GLY A 454 -41.75 -8.91 -37.20
CA GLY A 454 -41.29 -10.30 -37.32
C GLY A 454 -40.32 -10.75 -36.23
N VAL A 455 -40.85 -11.31 -35.14
CA VAL A 455 -40.13 -12.03 -34.08
C VAL A 455 -39.73 -13.43 -34.55
N ALA A 456 -38.48 -13.85 -34.34
CA ALA A 456 -38.12 -15.23 -33.98
C ALA A 456 -36.62 -15.32 -33.63
N GLY A 457 -36.32 -15.78 -32.42
CA GLY A 457 -34.96 -16.13 -31.99
C GLY A 457 -34.56 -17.55 -32.38
N ALA A 458 -33.27 -17.85 -32.25
CA ALA A 458 -32.72 -19.06 -31.64
C ALA A 458 -31.19 -19.07 -31.80
N ALA A 459 -30.55 -19.55 -30.74
CA ALA A 459 -29.12 -19.80 -30.59
C ALA A 459 -28.55 -20.82 -31.60
N ALA A 460 -27.25 -20.70 -31.91
CA ALA A 460 -26.21 -21.67 -31.51
C ALA A 460 -25.01 -21.72 -32.47
N ALA A 461 -23.84 -21.87 -31.86
CA ALA A 461 -22.67 -22.66 -32.27
C ALA A 461 -21.74 -22.18 -33.40
N ALA A 462 -20.55 -21.77 -32.95
CA ALA A 462 -19.22 -22.25 -33.37
C ALA A 462 -19.03 -22.86 -34.77
N SER A 463 -18.11 -22.27 -35.54
CA SER A 463 -17.04 -23.03 -36.22
C SER A 463 -15.89 -22.15 -36.67
N SER A 464 -14.69 -22.66 -36.36
CA SER A 464 -13.39 -22.30 -36.89
C SER A 464 -13.32 -22.38 -38.41
N ALA A 465 -12.55 -21.49 -39.06
CA ALA A 465 -11.73 -21.85 -40.21
C ALA A 465 -10.63 -20.81 -40.44
N ALA A 466 -9.39 -21.31 -40.39
CA ALA A 466 -8.20 -20.69 -40.93
C ALA A 466 -8.33 -20.47 -42.45
N LEU A 467 -7.74 -19.38 -42.95
CA LEU A 467 -7.40 -19.22 -44.36
C LEU A 467 -5.95 -18.75 -44.48
N THR A 468 -5.13 -19.68 -44.95
CA THR A 468 -3.84 -19.45 -45.60
C THR A 468 -4.07 -18.89 -47.01
N GLY A 469 -3.14 -18.10 -47.54
CA GLY A 469 -3.04 -17.86 -48.98
C GLY A 469 -2.56 -16.47 -49.43
N GLU A 470 -1.23 -16.30 -49.47
CA GLU A 470 -0.43 -15.62 -50.50
C GLU A 470 -1.04 -14.54 -51.43
N ALA A 471 -0.44 -13.34 -51.33
CA ALA A 471 0.42 -12.69 -52.34
C ALA A 471 -0.11 -11.52 -53.22
N ILE A 472 0.86 -10.62 -53.42
CA ILE A 472 1.13 -9.67 -54.53
C ILE A 472 0.48 -8.27 -54.46
N GLY A 473 1.34 -7.24 -54.38
CA GLY A 473 0.97 -5.86 -54.70
C GLY A 473 2.06 -4.82 -54.41
N PHE A 474 3.16 -4.83 -55.18
CA PHE A 474 4.13 -3.72 -55.27
C PHE A 474 3.45 -2.46 -55.83
N VAL A 475 3.71 -1.30 -55.23
CA VAL A 475 3.62 0.01 -55.91
C VAL A 475 4.82 0.86 -55.47
N GLU A 476 5.76 1.05 -56.39
CA GLU A 476 6.75 2.14 -56.38
C GLU A 476 6.08 3.45 -56.82
N VAL A 477 6.42 4.56 -56.15
CA VAL A 477 6.47 5.88 -56.77
C VAL A 477 7.70 6.62 -56.25
N ASP A 478 8.74 6.68 -57.08
CA ASP A 478 9.77 7.70 -57.06
C ASP A 478 9.23 9.01 -57.64
N SER A 479 9.57 10.15 -57.04
CA SER A 479 10.33 11.22 -57.71
C SER A 479 10.40 12.52 -56.88
N ASP A 480 11.55 12.71 -56.23
CA ASP A 480 12.47 13.87 -56.31
C ASP A 480 12.11 15.31 -55.84
N PRO A 481 13.16 16.09 -55.47
CA PRO A 481 13.10 17.15 -54.47
C PRO A 481 13.11 18.57 -55.07
N ILE A 482 12.75 19.56 -54.26
CA ILE A 482 12.99 20.98 -54.56
C ILE A 482 13.90 21.57 -53.49
N ALA A 483 15.11 21.92 -53.91
CA ALA A 483 15.97 22.92 -53.30
C ALA A 483 16.16 24.06 -54.32
N LEU A 484 16.35 25.29 -53.82
CA LEU A 484 17.05 26.47 -54.37
C LEU A 484 16.62 27.64 -53.44
N ASP A 485 17.52 28.19 -52.60
CA ASP A 485 18.41 29.36 -52.86
C ASP A 485 17.57 30.65 -53.12
N ASP A 486 17.81 31.85 -52.59
CA ASP A 486 18.98 32.51 -51.98
C ASP A 486 18.53 33.93 -51.50
N GLU A 487 19.46 34.70 -50.90
CA GLU A 487 19.43 36.18 -50.61
C GLU A 487 18.62 36.66 -49.39
N ALA A 488 19.25 37.09 -48.28
CA ALA A 488 19.91 38.39 -48.07
C ALA A 488 18.96 39.60 -48.17
N ASP A 489 18.68 40.26 -47.04
CA ASP A 489 19.07 41.66 -46.80
C ASP A 489 18.67 42.10 -45.38
N SER A 490 19.56 42.84 -44.74
CA SER A 490 19.34 43.57 -43.49
C SER A 490 19.25 45.05 -43.81
N PRO A 491 18.49 45.83 -43.04
CA PRO A 491 19.07 47.12 -42.65
C PRO A 491 18.85 47.44 -41.18
N GLN A 492 19.97 47.76 -40.51
CA GLN A 492 20.00 48.71 -39.41
C GLN A 492 19.68 50.11 -39.94
N THR A 493 18.91 50.88 -39.16
CA THR A 493 19.09 52.34 -39.08
C THR A 493 18.92 52.79 -37.63
N ASP A 494 19.98 53.41 -37.13
CA ASP A 494 20.10 54.18 -35.89
C ASP A 494 19.28 55.49 -35.90
N LEU A 495 19.34 56.19 -34.76
CA LEU A 495 19.02 57.59 -34.44
C LEU A 495 17.67 57.73 -33.66
N ASP A 496 17.57 58.43 -32.53
CA ASP A 496 18.44 59.43 -31.93
C ASP A 496 18.09 59.66 -30.44
N ALA A 497 18.99 60.34 -29.75
CA ALA A 497 19.04 60.51 -28.30
C ALA A 497 18.30 61.75 -27.72
N SER A 498 18.13 61.70 -26.39
CA SER A 498 18.24 62.79 -25.40
C SER A 498 17.02 63.66 -24.99
N ALA A 499 16.79 63.70 -23.66
CA ALA A 499 16.56 64.88 -22.78
C ALA A 499 15.88 64.40 -21.46
N THR A 500 16.56 64.24 -20.32
CA THR A 500 17.00 65.22 -19.28
C THR A 500 15.91 65.85 -18.40
N GLY A 501 16.11 65.75 -17.07
CA GLY A 501 15.59 66.62 -15.98
C GLY A 501 14.30 66.11 -15.32
N ASP A 502 14.08 66.08 -14.01
CA ASP A 502 14.75 66.54 -12.77
C ASP A 502 14.18 65.62 -11.64
N ALA A 503 14.96 65.06 -10.72
CA ALA A 503 15.37 65.64 -9.44
C ALA A 503 14.23 66.27 -8.62
N ASP A 504 13.77 65.56 -7.58
CA ASP A 504 13.64 66.21 -6.26
C ASP A 504 13.86 65.22 -5.12
N ALA A 505 14.65 65.66 -4.16
CA ALA A 505 15.05 64.98 -2.94
C ALA A 505 14.28 65.56 -1.75
N LEU A 506 14.40 64.91 -0.58
CA LEU A 506 14.15 65.35 0.82
C LEU A 506 13.37 64.23 1.55
N GLU A 507 13.70 63.76 2.75
CA GLU A 507 14.67 64.20 3.76
C GLU A 507 14.78 63.08 4.81
N THR A 508 15.99 62.76 5.26
CA THR A 508 16.26 61.97 6.47
C THR A 508 16.58 62.92 7.63
N ILE A 509 15.97 62.72 8.81
CA ILE A 509 16.48 63.21 10.11
C ILE A 509 16.25 62.11 11.18
N PRO A 510 17.18 61.93 12.16
CA PRO A 510 17.34 60.71 12.97
C PRO A 510 17.04 60.89 14.48
N MET A 511 17.34 59.82 15.26
CA MET A 511 17.47 59.69 16.74
C MET A 511 16.15 59.57 17.52
N ASP A 512 15.99 58.79 18.60
CA ASP A 512 16.74 57.74 19.33
C ASP A 512 15.75 57.22 20.40
N ASP A 513 16.06 56.09 21.04
CA ASP A 513 15.40 55.47 22.22
C ASP A 513 14.02 54.80 22.05
N MET A 514 14.00 53.46 22.04
CA MET A 514 13.41 52.63 23.12
C MET A 514 13.58 51.13 22.83
N GLN A 515 14.56 50.56 23.54
CA GLN A 515 14.66 49.22 24.15
C GLN A 515 14.30 47.94 23.36
N GLU A 516 15.34 47.10 23.27
CA GLU A 516 15.41 45.68 22.91
C GLU A 516 14.50 44.76 23.75
N VAL A 517 13.97 43.70 23.13
CA VAL A 517 13.86 42.37 23.76
C VAL A 517 14.25 41.34 22.70
N VAL A 518 15.32 40.62 23.00
CA VAL A 518 15.91 39.52 22.24
C VAL A 518 15.57 38.27 23.07
N ASP A 519 14.77 37.35 22.54
CA ASP A 519 14.63 36.03 23.17
C ASP A 519 15.66 35.11 22.54
N GLU A 520 16.75 34.92 23.30
CA GLU A 520 17.84 33.99 23.04
C GLU A 520 17.39 32.54 23.19
N LEU A 521 17.94 31.74 22.28
CA LEU A 521 17.96 30.29 22.29
C LEU A 521 18.66 29.75 23.54
N ASP A 522 18.12 28.64 24.02
CA ASP A 522 18.64 27.80 25.11
C ASP A 522 20.13 27.44 24.90
N PRO A 523 21.04 27.68 25.86
CA PRO A 523 22.43 27.28 25.73
C PRO A 523 22.60 25.78 26.01
N LEU A 524 23.33 25.09 25.12
CA LEU A 524 23.78 23.72 25.36
C LEU A 524 24.66 23.65 26.63
N PRO A 525 24.56 22.56 27.42
CA PRO A 525 25.28 22.42 28.69
C PRO A 525 26.81 22.37 28.47
N SER A 526 27.54 22.86 29.47
CA SER A 526 29.01 22.94 29.43
C SER A 526 29.68 21.59 29.73
N GLU A 527 30.91 21.38 29.26
CA GLU A 527 31.67 20.13 29.43
C GLU A 527 31.99 19.76 30.90
N ASP A 528 31.73 20.64 31.87
CA ASP A 528 31.83 20.32 33.30
C ASP A 528 30.56 19.66 33.88
N GLU A 529 29.44 19.60 33.13
CA GLU A 529 28.19 18.91 33.50
C GLU A 529 28.09 17.46 32.95
N LEU A 530 29.09 16.98 32.20
CA LEU A 530 29.13 15.63 31.62
C LEU A 530 30.10 14.66 32.34
N GLY A 531 30.67 15.07 33.48
CA GLY A 531 31.74 14.32 34.18
C GLY A 531 31.32 13.41 35.34
N ALA A 532 30.06 13.39 35.74
CA ALA A 532 29.52 12.48 36.76
C ALA A 532 28.02 12.40 36.49
N VAL A 533 27.46 11.32 35.99
CA VAL A 533 26.96 10.21 36.80
C VAL A 533 26.85 8.93 35.94
N GLU A 534 27.40 7.81 36.42
CA GLU A 534 27.06 6.46 35.98
C GLU A 534 25.62 6.12 36.43
N ILE A 535 24.68 5.88 35.52
CA ILE A 535 23.37 5.35 35.88
C ILE A 535 23.00 4.19 34.96
N ALA A 536 22.87 3.01 35.57
CA ALA A 536 22.03 1.92 35.11
C ALA A 536 20.62 2.10 35.71
N ASP A 537 19.63 1.67 34.94
CA ASP A 537 18.18 1.69 35.11
C ASP A 537 17.63 1.69 36.54
N VAL A 538 16.51 2.41 36.76
CA VAL A 538 15.28 1.90 37.45
C VAL A 538 14.17 2.97 37.49
N GLU A 539 12.95 2.43 37.42
CA GLU A 539 11.60 3.00 37.47
C GLU A 539 11.29 4.02 38.57
N LEU A 540 10.33 4.89 38.24
CA LEU A 540 9.75 5.92 39.09
C LEU A 540 8.55 5.37 39.87
N VAL A 541 8.57 5.47 41.20
CA VAL A 541 7.36 5.53 42.03
C VAL A 541 7.48 6.67 43.05
N ASP A 542 6.45 7.51 43.05
CA ASP A 542 6.29 8.74 43.81
C ASP A 542 5.84 8.48 45.25
N HIS A 543 6.64 8.93 46.21
CA HIS A 543 6.25 9.10 47.61
C HIS A 543 6.92 10.33 48.22
N SER A 544 6.26 11.49 48.18
CA SER A 544 6.19 12.35 49.37
C SER A 544 5.11 13.42 49.28
N THR A 545 4.02 13.15 50.01
CA THR A 545 3.41 14.04 51.01
C THR A 545 3.95 15.48 51.12
N GLU A 546 3.11 16.44 50.71
CA GLU A 546 2.59 17.51 51.57
C GLU A 546 1.34 18.12 50.89
N ARG A 547 0.15 17.57 51.17
CA ARG A 547 -1.14 18.20 50.82
C ARG A 547 -1.77 18.75 52.10
N GLN A 548 -2.02 20.06 52.07
CA GLN A 548 -2.89 20.75 53.02
C GLN A 548 -4.27 20.08 53.06
N ALA A 549 -4.77 19.86 54.27
CA ALA A 549 -6.10 19.33 54.53
C ALA A 549 -7.18 20.30 54.02
N VAL A 550 -8.04 19.82 53.13
CA VAL A 550 -9.27 20.49 52.73
C VAL A 550 -10.43 19.77 53.40
N ASP A 551 -11.24 20.54 54.10
CA ASP A 551 -12.32 20.13 54.98
C ASP A 551 -13.48 19.50 54.18
N ALA A 552 -13.90 18.29 54.53
CA ALA A 552 -14.89 17.51 53.79
C ALA A 552 -16.34 17.98 54.00
N GLU A 553 -16.58 19.00 54.83
CA GLU A 553 -17.91 19.62 55.00
C GLU A 553 -18.16 20.83 54.07
N VAL A 554 -17.20 21.23 53.21
CA VAL A 554 -17.37 22.37 52.28
C VAL A 554 -17.71 21.94 50.84
N ILE A 555 -17.58 20.65 50.49
CA ILE A 555 -17.96 20.10 49.17
C ILE A 555 -19.31 19.36 49.27
N GLN A 556 -20.27 19.97 49.97
CA GLN A 556 -21.67 19.53 49.93
C GLN A 556 -22.66 20.70 49.74
N SER A 557 -22.15 21.92 49.46
CA SER A 557 -22.97 23.11 49.23
C SER A 557 -22.76 23.79 47.87
N GLU A 558 -22.00 23.19 46.94
CA GLU A 558 -21.81 23.71 45.57
C GLU A 558 -21.98 22.65 44.46
N ALA A 559 -22.78 21.60 44.73
CA ALA A 559 -23.28 20.72 43.67
C ALA A 559 -24.71 21.14 43.31
N ASP A 560 -24.87 21.72 42.13
CA ASP A 560 -26.16 22.08 41.54
C ASP A 560 -26.94 20.78 41.18
N PRO A 561 -28.18 20.58 41.67
CA PRO A 561 -28.90 19.32 41.48
C PRO A 561 -29.71 19.19 40.17
N GLU A 562 -29.51 20.05 39.15
CA GLU A 562 -30.23 19.92 37.88
C GLU A 562 -29.42 19.21 36.77
N PRO A 563 -29.95 18.14 36.14
CA PRO A 563 -29.33 17.54 34.97
C PRO A 563 -29.42 18.48 33.75
N LEU A 564 -28.31 18.59 33.02
CA LEU A 564 -28.21 19.33 31.76
C LEU A 564 -29.22 18.82 30.72
N ASP A 565 -30.08 19.72 30.27
CA ASP A 565 -31.10 19.53 29.23
C ASP A 565 -30.44 19.35 27.86
N VAL A 566 -30.29 18.10 27.42
CA VAL A 566 -29.92 17.75 26.04
C VAL A 566 -31.20 17.68 25.20
N GLY A 567 -31.51 18.81 24.57
CA GLY A 567 -32.72 19.01 23.78
C GLY A 567 -32.96 17.95 22.69
N ASP A 568 -34.25 17.70 22.48
CA ASP A 568 -34.84 16.74 21.55
C ASP A 568 -34.41 16.98 20.09
N LEU A 569 -33.71 16.00 19.52
CA LEU A 569 -33.19 16.03 18.15
C LEU A 569 -34.03 15.17 17.21
N PHE A 570 -35.29 14.83 17.55
CA PHE A 570 -36.29 14.34 16.59
C PHE A 570 -37.72 14.70 17.04
N GLY A 571 -38.13 15.94 16.81
CA GLY A 571 -39.52 16.38 16.92
C GLY A 571 -39.96 17.14 15.67
N ASP A 572 -40.91 16.57 14.93
CA ASP A 572 -41.73 17.30 13.96
C ASP A 572 -42.76 18.15 14.73
N ASP A 573 -42.98 19.40 14.30
CA ASP A 573 -44.12 20.22 14.70
C ASP A 573 -44.84 20.78 13.47
N ASP A 574 -46.18 20.80 13.57
CA ASP A 574 -47.15 21.07 12.51
C ASP A 574 -47.58 22.56 12.42
N ALA A 575 -48.06 22.93 11.23
CA ALA A 575 -48.96 24.03 10.84
C ALA A 575 -48.46 25.47 10.60
N GLY A 576 -48.55 25.92 9.32
CA GLY A 576 -49.04 27.27 8.99
C GLY A 576 -48.67 27.95 7.66
N ILE A 577 -49.50 27.75 6.63
CA ILE A 577 -49.88 28.68 5.51
C ILE A 577 -48.97 28.80 4.26
N GLY A 578 -49.49 28.37 3.09
CA GLY A 578 -49.14 28.95 1.78
C GLY A 578 -49.24 28.08 0.51
N GLU A 579 -50.46 27.96 -0.04
CA GLU A 579 -50.82 27.86 -1.49
C GLU A 579 -50.32 26.75 -2.47
N GLU A 580 -51.34 26.14 -3.12
CA GLU A 580 -51.45 25.64 -4.52
C GLU A 580 -51.09 24.17 -4.93
N ALA A 581 -52.17 23.36 -5.02
CA ALA A 581 -52.73 22.68 -6.21
C ALA A 581 -52.30 21.23 -6.64
N ALA A 582 -53.38 20.42 -6.86
CA ALA A 582 -53.56 19.24 -7.74
C ALA A 582 -52.93 17.90 -7.32
N ASP A 583 -53.50 16.70 -7.48
CA ASP A 583 -54.81 16.12 -7.88
C ASP A 583 -54.69 14.58 -7.63
N GLY A 584 -55.81 13.86 -7.42
CA GLY A 584 -55.92 12.43 -7.80
C GLY A 584 -55.75 11.27 -6.77
N ALA A 585 -56.89 10.81 -6.24
CA ALA A 585 -57.38 9.41 -6.22
C ALA A 585 -56.73 8.25 -5.39
N THR A 586 -57.40 7.92 -4.26
CA THR A 586 -57.89 6.60 -3.78
C THR A 586 -57.15 5.27 -4.08
N ALA A 587 -56.83 4.47 -3.03
CA ALA A 587 -57.60 3.28 -2.59
C ALA A 587 -56.91 2.37 -1.52
N GLN A 588 -57.72 1.94 -0.53
CA GLN A 588 -57.71 0.67 0.25
C GLN A 588 -56.61 0.42 1.32
N SER A 589 -56.97 0.51 2.61
CA SER A 589 -57.36 -0.58 3.56
C SER A 589 -56.16 -1.15 4.31
N GLY A 590 -56.07 -1.30 5.63
CA GLY A 590 -56.98 -1.12 6.75
C GLY A 590 -56.39 -1.96 7.89
N ASP A 591 -56.08 -1.34 9.04
CA ASP A 591 -55.73 -2.07 10.27
C ASP A 591 -56.04 -1.19 11.49
N PRO A 592 -56.85 -1.64 12.46
CA PRO A 592 -56.96 -1.01 13.75
C PRO A 592 -56.28 -1.84 14.84
N TYR A 593 -55.40 -1.16 15.57
CA TYR A 593 -55.04 -1.42 16.97
C TYR A 593 -56.14 -2.12 17.78
N ALA A 594 -55.77 -3.11 18.62
CA ALA A 594 -56.14 -3.11 20.05
C ALA A 594 -55.71 -4.36 20.85
N THR A 595 -54.81 -4.10 21.81
CA THR A 595 -54.91 -4.45 23.25
C THR A 595 -54.88 -5.91 23.72
N VAL A 596 -53.84 -6.33 24.47
CA VAL A 596 -53.66 -6.29 25.95
C VAL A 596 -54.55 -7.29 26.70
N SER A 597 -53.94 -8.29 27.35
CA SER A 597 -53.95 -8.51 28.82
C SER A 597 -53.74 -9.97 29.24
N ASP A 598 -52.75 -10.13 30.12
CA ASP A 598 -52.72 -10.88 31.39
C ASP A 598 -52.93 -12.41 31.52
N GLU A 599 -52.14 -12.88 32.49
CA GLU A 599 -51.96 -14.22 33.02
C GLU A 599 -53.21 -14.93 33.54
N SER A 600 -53.13 -16.26 33.41
CA SER A 600 -53.45 -17.32 34.38
C SER A 600 -54.44 -18.34 33.84
N LEU A 601 -54.02 -19.62 33.78
CA LEU A 601 -54.80 -20.77 34.28
C LEU A 601 -54.05 -22.10 34.07
N LEU A 602 -53.74 -22.67 35.24
CA LEU A 602 -53.67 -24.08 35.62
C LEU A 602 -54.37 -25.09 34.67
N GLY A 603 -53.69 -26.23 34.46
CA GLY A 603 -54.27 -27.55 34.79
C GLY A 603 -54.72 -28.45 33.64
N ASP A 604 -53.86 -29.44 33.35
CA ASP A 604 -54.11 -30.85 33.01
C ASP A 604 -55.10 -31.23 31.89
N THR A 605 -54.59 -31.90 30.85
CA THR A 605 -54.74 -33.36 30.68
C THR A 605 -54.00 -33.90 29.45
N ASP A 606 -53.30 -35.02 29.67
CA ASP A 606 -52.57 -35.87 28.71
C ASP A 606 -53.37 -36.26 27.46
N VAL A 607 -52.72 -36.28 26.28
CA VAL A 607 -52.54 -37.48 25.41
C VAL A 607 -51.35 -37.27 24.46
N SER A 608 -50.48 -38.29 24.46
CA SER A 608 -49.22 -38.57 23.75
C SER A 608 -49.17 -38.39 22.22
N ILE A 609 -48.07 -37.80 21.72
CA ILE A 609 -47.46 -38.10 20.41
C ILE A 609 -45.92 -38.16 20.57
N ASP A 610 -45.35 -39.19 19.96
CA ASP A 610 -43.97 -39.68 20.00
C ASP A 610 -42.97 -38.72 19.29
N SER A 611 -41.92 -38.27 19.99
CA SER A 611 -40.66 -37.69 19.45
C SER A 611 -39.67 -37.43 20.60
N PRO A 612 -38.50 -38.12 20.70
CA PRO A 612 -37.40 -37.61 21.50
C PRO A 612 -36.56 -36.64 20.65
N SER A 613 -36.58 -35.39 21.06
CA SER A 613 -35.60 -34.37 20.67
C SER A 613 -34.21 -34.79 21.18
N GLU A 614 -33.26 -35.07 20.29
CA GLU A 614 -31.85 -35.00 20.65
C GLU A 614 -31.45 -33.52 20.66
N SER A 615 -31.33 -33.01 21.88
CA SER A 615 -30.71 -31.74 22.19
C SER A 615 -29.19 -31.90 22.06
N THR A 616 -28.54 -30.92 21.43
CA THR A 616 -27.08 -30.88 21.34
C THR A 616 -26.50 -30.55 22.72
N GLU A 617 -26.11 -31.58 23.48
CA GLU A 617 -25.38 -31.43 24.74
C GLU A 617 -23.95 -30.93 24.48
N ILE A 618 -23.57 -29.82 25.12
CA ILE A 618 -22.20 -29.34 25.19
C ILE A 618 -21.48 -30.13 26.30
N ASN A 619 -20.46 -30.91 25.95
CA ASN A 619 -19.64 -31.66 26.91
C ASN A 619 -18.32 -30.90 27.24
N PRO A 620 -18.04 -30.57 28.51
CA PRO A 620 -16.78 -29.96 28.92
C PRO A 620 -15.62 -30.98 28.92
N LEU A 621 -14.49 -30.62 28.30
CA LEU A 621 -13.34 -31.50 28.02
C LEU A 621 -12.44 -31.84 29.24
N ARG A 622 -12.88 -31.59 30.48
CA ARG A 622 -12.11 -31.90 31.71
C ARG A 622 -12.96 -32.36 32.91
N GLY A 623 -14.03 -33.11 32.68
CA GLY A 623 -14.67 -33.90 33.76
C GLY A 623 -15.30 -33.11 34.91
N GLU A 624 -15.78 -31.89 34.67
CA GLU A 624 -16.52 -31.10 35.65
C GLU A 624 -18.03 -31.14 35.34
N GLU A 625 -18.87 -31.43 36.34
CA GLU A 625 -20.31 -31.73 36.15
C GLU A 625 -21.26 -30.52 36.24
N SER A 626 -20.79 -29.29 36.53
CA SER A 626 -21.62 -28.07 36.42
C SER A 626 -20.81 -26.77 36.45
N PHE A 627 -21.33 -25.72 35.79
CA PHE A 627 -20.85 -24.34 35.89
C PHE A 627 -21.92 -23.50 36.58
N SER A 628 -21.68 -23.09 37.82
CA SER A 628 -22.50 -22.08 38.52
C SER A 628 -21.61 -20.89 38.89
N LEU A 629 -21.95 -19.72 38.38
CA LEU A 629 -21.28 -18.46 38.73
C LEU A 629 -21.63 -18.11 40.20
N ASP A 630 -20.63 -18.19 41.07
CA ASP A 630 -20.69 -17.66 42.42
C ASP A 630 -20.43 -16.15 42.38
N GLU A 631 -21.42 -15.34 42.77
CA GLU A 631 -21.32 -13.87 42.79
C GLU A 631 -20.23 -13.35 43.75
N ASP A 632 -19.78 -14.16 44.72
CA ASP A 632 -18.70 -13.77 45.63
C ASP A 632 -17.30 -13.97 45.02
N SER A 633 -17.14 -14.84 44.02
CA SER A 633 -15.89 -15.03 43.26
C SER A 633 -15.60 -13.88 42.27
N LEU A 634 -16.57 -13.01 42.03
CA LEU A 634 -16.46 -11.81 41.19
C LEU A 634 -16.23 -10.52 41.99
N ARG A 635 -16.05 -10.61 43.31
CA ARG A 635 -15.80 -9.45 44.17
C ARG A 635 -14.31 -9.31 44.46
N VAL A 636 -13.77 -8.17 44.05
CA VAL A 636 -12.35 -7.82 44.23
C VAL A 636 -12.07 -7.53 45.71
N GLN A 637 -11.06 -8.18 46.29
CA GLN A 637 -10.65 -7.98 47.68
C GLN A 637 -9.25 -7.35 47.75
N PRO A 638 -8.98 -6.45 48.71
CA PRO A 638 -7.66 -5.87 48.87
C PRO A 638 -6.68 -6.92 49.40
N ASP A 639 -5.55 -7.07 48.71
CA ASP A 639 -4.46 -7.95 49.11
C ASP A 639 -3.93 -7.53 50.49
N PRO A 640 -3.80 -8.45 51.45
CA PRO A 640 -3.48 -8.11 52.84
C PRO A 640 -2.03 -7.63 53.06
N LEU A 641 -1.15 -7.73 52.07
CA LEU A 641 0.24 -7.26 52.13
C LEU A 641 0.45 -5.94 51.39
N THR A 642 -0.28 -5.71 50.30
CA THR A 642 -0.07 -4.57 49.38
C THR A 642 -1.24 -3.59 49.34
N GLY A 643 -2.45 -4.02 49.74
CA GLY A 643 -3.66 -3.21 49.72
C GLY A 643 -4.30 -3.04 48.34
N GLU A 644 -3.74 -3.63 47.28
CA GLU A 644 -4.30 -3.58 45.93
C GLU A 644 -5.47 -4.55 45.76
N LEU A 645 -6.50 -4.12 45.04
CA LEU A 645 -7.71 -4.91 44.82
C LEU A 645 -7.43 -6.02 43.80
N THR A 646 -7.47 -7.28 44.24
CA THR A 646 -7.28 -8.48 43.41
C THR A 646 -8.44 -9.47 43.53
N PHE A 647 -8.62 -10.34 42.53
CA PHE A 647 -9.59 -11.43 42.60
C PHE A 647 -9.03 -12.60 43.43
N PRO A 648 -9.85 -13.32 44.22
CA PRO A 648 -9.34 -14.40 45.07
C PRO A 648 -8.79 -15.56 44.24
N THR A 649 -7.51 -15.90 44.41
CA THR A 649 -6.91 -17.12 43.84
C THR A 649 -7.22 -18.31 44.75
N ALA A 650 -7.92 -19.32 44.24
CA ALA A 650 -8.04 -20.61 44.91
C ALA A 650 -6.68 -21.33 44.86
N ASP A 651 -5.92 -21.23 45.95
CA ASP A 651 -5.05 -22.27 46.52
C ASP A 651 -4.01 -21.63 47.46
N GLY A 652 -4.25 -21.77 48.77
CA GLY A 652 -3.28 -21.40 49.82
C GLY A 652 -2.33 -22.56 50.16
N PRO A 653 -1.17 -22.29 50.79
CA PRO A 653 -0.07 -23.23 50.89
C PRO A 653 -0.33 -24.35 51.91
N ALA A 654 0.01 -25.58 51.54
CA ALA A 654 -0.06 -26.75 52.40
C ALA A 654 1.02 -26.70 53.50
N ASN A 655 0.59 -26.81 54.76
CA ASN A 655 1.48 -27.08 55.89
C ASN A 655 1.66 -28.58 56.10
N GLU A 656 2.91 -28.92 56.40
CA GLU A 656 3.53 -30.22 56.64
C GLU A 656 2.79 -31.15 57.61
N ASP A 657 2.76 -32.46 57.31
CA ASP A 657 3.08 -33.49 58.31
C ASP A 657 3.29 -34.91 57.71
N SER A 658 4.53 -35.40 57.87
CA SER A 658 4.96 -36.79 58.14
C SER A 658 4.72 -37.97 57.16
N GLN A 659 5.84 -38.40 56.56
CA GLN A 659 6.40 -39.77 56.49
C GLN A 659 5.50 -41.01 56.32
N THR A 660 5.76 -41.81 55.27
CA THR A 660 6.36 -43.18 55.29
C THR A 660 6.20 -43.83 53.90
N ASP A 661 7.29 -44.05 53.17
CA ASP A 661 8.01 -45.33 53.02
C ASP A 661 7.20 -46.45 52.30
N ARG A 662 7.54 -46.73 51.02
CA ARG A 662 7.95 -48.07 50.51
C ARG A 662 7.87 -48.24 48.98
N THR A 663 9.06 -48.46 48.41
CA THR A 663 9.45 -49.52 47.45
C THR A 663 8.55 -49.91 46.27
N ALA A 664 9.08 -49.65 45.06
CA ALA A 664 9.34 -50.58 43.94
C ALA A 664 8.29 -51.67 43.58
N SER A 665 7.78 -51.61 42.33
CA SER A 665 8.06 -52.61 41.28
C SER A 665 7.20 -52.35 40.02
N ASP A 666 7.86 -52.38 38.87
CA ASP A 666 7.41 -52.77 37.52
C ASP A 666 6.30 -51.89 36.88
N ASP A 667 6.58 -51.03 35.91
CA ASP A 667 7.12 -51.24 34.55
C ASP A 667 6.08 -51.81 33.55
N GLU A 668 6.19 -51.27 32.34
CA GLU A 668 5.51 -51.59 31.09
C GLU A 668 4.04 -51.15 30.94
N THR A 669 3.86 -49.97 30.35
CA THR A 669 3.47 -49.85 28.92
C THR A 669 3.24 -48.37 28.60
N LEU A 670 4.14 -47.76 27.82
CA LEU A 670 3.84 -46.70 26.83
C LEU A 670 5.14 -46.24 26.17
N ASP A 671 5.77 -47.17 25.44
CA ASP A 671 6.65 -46.84 24.33
C ASP A 671 5.80 -46.89 23.06
N GLN A 672 5.32 -45.73 22.63
CA GLN A 672 5.03 -45.49 21.22
C GLN A 672 5.03 -43.98 20.90
N LEU A 673 5.97 -43.65 20.02
CA LEU A 673 6.11 -42.41 19.24
C LEU A 673 6.93 -41.31 19.92
N GLY A 674 8.25 -41.55 19.85
CA GLY A 674 9.30 -40.67 20.35
C GLY A 674 9.49 -39.38 19.56
N ILE A 675 9.76 -38.33 20.32
CA ILE A 675 10.54 -37.16 19.91
C ILE A 675 11.63 -37.04 20.98
N GLY A 676 12.85 -37.44 20.62
CA GLY A 676 14.00 -37.41 21.52
C GLY A 676 14.64 -36.02 21.55
N PHE A 677 14.68 -35.41 22.73
CA PHE A 677 15.71 -34.44 23.08
C PHE A 677 16.83 -35.19 23.79
N VAL A 678 18.06 -35.10 23.27
CA VAL A 678 19.26 -35.60 23.93
C VAL A 678 19.97 -34.39 24.52
N GLU A 679 19.90 -34.24 25.84
CA GLU A 679 20.93 -33.58 26.63
C GLU A 679 21.98 -34.64 26.96
N GLU A 680 23.24 -34.39 26.60
CA GLU A 680 24.38 -35.09 27.20
C GLU A 680 25.39 -34.04 27.69
N ASP A 681 25.41 -33.85 29.01
CA ASP A 681 26.56 -33.37 29.75
C ASP A 681 27.67 -34.42 29.70
N ASN A 682 28.90 -34.00 29.37
CA ASN A 682 30.07 -34.63 29.98
C ASN A 682 31.25 -33.66 30.05
N GLU A 683 31.69 -33.41 31.28
CA GLU A 683 32.91 -32.72 31.65
C GLU A 683 34.15 -33.55 31.27
N GLU A 684 35.17 -32.92 30.67
CA GLU A 684 36.55 -33.24 31.06
C GLU A 684 37.52 -32.06 30.79
N GLN A 685 38.35 -31.83 31.80
CA GLN A 685 39.26 -30.70 32.00
C GLN A 685 40.41 -30.61 31.00
N VAL A 686 40.73 -29.40 30.51
CA VAL A 686 42.11 -29.04 30.15
C VAL A 686 42.42 -27.58 30.56
N ARG A 687 43.56 -27.41 31.24
CA ARG A 687 44.08 -26.20 31.88
C ARG A 687 44.55 -25.11 30.91
N PHE A 688 44.36 -23.87 31.34
CA PHE A 688 44.99 -22.64 30.82
C PHE A 688 46.48 -22.55 31.16
N GLU A 689 47.29 -22.09 30.19
CA GLU A 689 48.53 -21.34 30.42
C GLU A 689 48.48 -20.03 29.63
N ALA A 690 48.75 -18.92 30.32
CA ALA A 690 48.88 -17.59 29.77
C ALA A 690 50.34 -17.30 29.43
N THR A 691 50.59 -16.71 28.26
CA THR A 691 51.85 -16.00 27.99
C THR A 691 51.56 -14.64 27.37
N SER A 692 52.03 -13.64 28.10
CA SER A 692 52.23 -12.25 27.71
C SER A 692 53.37 -12.12 26.71
N GLU A 693 53.24 -11.23 25.72
CA GLU A 693 54.31 -10.27 25.39
C GLU A 693 53.77 -9.15 24.49
N ILE A 694 54.23 -7.95 24.82
CA ILE A 694 53.89 -6.62 24.29
C ILE A 694 54.91 -6.30 23.20
N GLU A 695 54.50 -5.68 22.08
CA GLU A 695 55.33 -4.70 21.35
C GLU A 695 54.49 -3.88 20.34
N ASP A 696 54.35 -2.58 20.63
CA ASP A 696 54.02 -1.48 19.70
C ASP A 696 55.28 -1.13 18.87
N PRO A 697 55.18 -0.62 17.62
CA PRO A 697 55.29 0.85 17.47
C PRO A 697 54.62 1.54 16.26
N GLU A 698 54.30 2.82 16.52
CA GLU A 698 54.47 4.05 15.70
C GLU A 698 53.46 4.46 14.60
N GLU A 699 52.67 5.48 14.95
CA GLU A 699 52.15 6.55 14.07
C GLU A 699 53.27 7.31 13.34
N PRO A 700 52.99 7.89 12.15
CA PRO A 700 53.67 9.08 11.69
C PRO A 700 52.75 10.32 11.73
N LYS A 701 53.14 11.31 12.54
CA LYS A 701 52.69 12.70 12.38
C LYS A 701 53.43 13.38 11.23
N ARG A 702 52.70 13.89 10.25
CA ARG A 702 52.66 15.34 9.93
C ARG A 702 51.55 15.72 8.96
#